data_AF-A0A8T1US47-F1
#
_entry.id   AF-A0A8T1US47-F1
#
_cell.length_a   1.000
_cell.length_b   1.000
_cell.length_c   1.000
_cell.angle_alpha   90.00
_cell.angle_beta   90.00
_cell.angle_gamma   90.00
#
_symmetry.space_group_name_H-M   'P 1'
#
loop_
_entity.id
_entity.type
_entity.pdbx_description
1 polymer ?
#
loop_
_entity_poly.entity_id
_entity_poly.type
_entity_poly.pdbx_seq_one_letter_code
_entity_poly.pdbx_strand_id
1 'polypeptide(L)'
;MKCLKCWISVAECSSLESSQVLFQSYAHYSSSSLEYKSFKLRVVNFMFLKALLFVGVCVASALTFTVALTKGHDLSSVGIMEASQGAKWISTSGKTTTIESILGGGGMDTVRLRLWTSGDYNLTYILSMAKRFSKAGYKIYLDMHFSDTISNGDYSKFATLWKAARQGVTAAVAAGTKQPKVMIHIDNGWRYSSVSAFFKGLFATGTVTTSDVDVFGFSYYPFYGTGATISALTSSLTQIANTYKKPIYIAETDWPTQCTKVTLSASYPVNALGQRQWVAAIMSVLNGLPNSLGAGIFYWEPAYLTVAGLGSSCESALLFSANWDNWPTTYATALSSVYMYATLIVVWRTVFEGGSAGMFFGSALLFAGACVTSVLNTAGAVLTNGHDLSSVALMETVHGAQWIDTDGNTTTIESIFSEGGMDAVRLRIWTAGEYDLNYTLALAQRFSKAGFKIYLDMHFSDTWADPHHQNIPAAWDNSSVATLAADLQAYVTATLQAFTEGGIDLDILSLGNEITIGFLWPTGKLTTGYFNDFATLWKAARQGVTDAVAAGTKKPEIMIHVDNGWNYTYVSDFFTGLFANGTVTPDDVDVFGFSFYPFYGVEATIDALESSFTQIAKDYNKPLYVAETDWPVACENVTLSADYPVSAEGQTQWVTAIKDVLEALPNDLGAGIFYWEPAYLSVASLGSSCQSALVFDVDWSNWPTTYATALSSVNMFANV
;
A
#
# COMPACT_ATOMS: atom_id res chain seq x y z
N MET A 1 -12.94 39.29 -49.90
CA MET A 1 -12.34 39.33 -48.55
C MET A 1 -13.47 39.57 -47.54
N LYS A 2 -13.98 38.50 -46.92
CA LYS A 2 -15.08 38.48 -45.94
C LYS A 2 -14.52 37.85 -44.65
N CYS A 3 -14.61 38.53 -43.50
CA CYS A 3 -15.56 38.31 -42.39
C CYS A 3 -15.33 36.98 -41.64
N LEU A 4 -15.62 36.77 -40.36
CA LEU A 4 -15.92 37.54 -39.14
C LEU A 4 -16.22 36.43 -38.10
N LYS A 5 -15.80 36.61 -36.85
CA LYS A 5 -16.33 36.10 -35.56
C LYS A 5 -17.23 34.84 -35.47
N CYS A 6 -16.85 34.02 -34.47
CA CYS A 6 -17.63 33.39 -33.38
C CYS A 6 -18.60 32.20 -33.58
N TRP A 7 -18.30 31.16 -32.80
CA TRP A 7 -19.13 30.38 -31.84
C TRP A 7 -19.99 29.17 -32.31
N ILE A 8 -19.66 28.02 -31.70
CA ILE A 8 -20.46 26.87 -31.21
C ILE A 8 -21.27 26.04 -32.22
N SER A 9 -20.97 24.73 -32.32
CA SER A 9 -21.89 23.64 -31.88
C SER A 9 -21.30 22.23 -32.03
N VAL A 10 -21.58 21.40 -31.03
CA VAL A 10 -21.47 19.94 -31.00
C VAL A 10 -22.57 19.33 -31.88
N ALA A 11 -22.26 18.39 -32.78
CA ALA A 11 -23.17 17.33 -33.25
C ALA A 11 -22.49 16.37 -34.26
N GLU A 12 -22.86 15.09 -34.16
CA GLU A 12 -22.86 14.06 -35.22
C GLU A 12 -21.54 13.35 -35.59
N CYS A 13 -21.28 12.25 -34.88
CA CYS A 13 -20.55 11.10 -35.41
C CYS A 13 -21.59 10.07 -35.88
N SER A 14 -21.80 9.98 -37.20
CA SER A 14 -22.55 8.89 -37.83
C SER A 14 -21.92 8.55 -39.18
N SER A 15 -21.77 7.24 -39.41
CA SER A 15 -21.43 6.57 -40.67
C SER A 15 -20.01 6.71 -41.22
N LEU A 16 -19.28 5.59 -41.31
CA LEU A 16 -19.04 4.89 -42.59
C LEU A 16 -18.09 3.70 -42.40
N GLU A 17 -18.69 2.51 -42.47
CA GLU A 17 -18.04 1.28 -42.92
C GLU A 17 -17.59 1.40 -44.39
N SER A 18 -16.78 0.43 -44.81
CA SER A 18 -16.47 -0.01 -46.19
C SER A 18 -15.25 0.61 -46.90
N SER A 19 -14.16 -0.17 -46.96
CA SER A 19 -13.50 -0.54 -48.22
C SER A 19 -12.35 -1.53 -48.00
N GLN A 20 -12.62 -2.82 -48.27
CA GLN A 20 -11.62 -3.79 -48.74
C GLN A 20 -11.56 -3.75 -50.28
N VAL A 21 -10.47 -4.30 -50.84
CA VAL A 21 -10.25 -4.84 -52.21
C VAL A 21 -9.20 -4.08 -53.06
N LEU A 22 -8.39 -4.90 -53.78
CA LEU A 22 -7.39 -4.66 -54.85
C LEU A 22 -5.92 -4.78 -54.36
N PHE A 23 -5.03 -5.68 -54.82
CA PHE A 23 -5.03 -6.69 -55.90
C PHE A 23 -3.84 -7.67 -55.69
N GLN A 24 -4.01 -8.94 -56.10
CA GLN A 24 -2.95 -9.96 -56.29
C GLN A 24 -2.13 -9.69 -57.57
N SER A 25 -0.85 -10.14 -57.63
CA SER A 25 -0.40 -11.16 -58.61
C SER A 25 1.13 -11.36 -58.72
N TYR A 26 1.47 -12.62 -59.03
CA TYR A 26 2.70 -13.23 -59.56
C TYR A 26 3.83 -13.75 -58.65
N ALA A 27 4.08 -15.05 -58.85
CA ALA A 27 5.09 -15.91 -58.26
C ALA A 27 6.16 -16.32 -59.31
N HIS A 28 7.27 -16.87 -58.79
CA HIS A 28 8.37 -17.63 -59.43
C HIS A 28 9.60 -16.89 -59.97
N TYR A 29 10.73 -16.97 -59.23
CA TYR A 29 11.91 -17.76 -59.63
C TYR A 29 12.91 -17.93 -58.45
N SER A 30 13.81 -18.89 -58.61
CA SER A 30 14.63 -19.57 -57.61
C SER A 30 15.86 -18.82 -57.06
N SER A 31 16.31 -19.33 -55.92
CA SER A 31 17.71 -19.50 -55.47
C SER A 31 18.62 -18.27 -55.28
N SER A 32 19.13 -18.20 -54.05
CA SER A 32 20.46 -17.74 -53.62
C SER A 32 20.67 -16.27 -53.25
N SER A 33 21.45 -16.15 -52.16
CA SER A 33 22.18 -15.00 -51.62
C SER A 33 21.44 -13.97 -50.76
N LEU A 34 22.06 -13.73 -49.60
CA LEU A 34 21.74 -12.72 -48.61
C LEU A 34 21.77 -11.31 -49.24
N GLU A 35 20.76 -10.50 -48.94
CA GLU A 35 20.73 -9.02 -48.85
C GLU A 35 19.41 -8.46 -49.40
N TYR A 36 18.31 -8.53 -48.65
CA TYR A 36 17.12 -7.68 -48.88
C TYR A 36 16.20 -7.68 -47.65
N LYS A 37 16.62 -7.05 -46.54
CA LYS A 37 15.80 -6.90 -45.32
C LYS A 37 15.81 -5.49 -44.71
N SER A 38 16.07 -4.45 -45.50
CA SER A 38 16.16 -3.07 -45.00
C SER A 38 15.25 -2.04 -45.69
N PHE A 39 14.29 -2.43 -46.54
CA PHE A 39 13.47 -1.43 -47.28
C PHE A 39 11.93 -1.53 -47.17
N LYS A 40 11.36 -2.52 -46.46
CA LYS A 40 9.89 -2.60 -46.26
C LYS A 40 9.36 -2.14 -44.90
N LEU A 41 10.23 -1.74 -43.97
CA LEU A 41 9.82 -1.30 -42.62
C LEU A 41 9.58 0.21 -42.46
N ARG A 42 9.69 1.00 -43.53
CA ARG A 42 9.58 2.48 -43.44
C ARG A 42 8.28 3.09 -43.94
N VAL A 43 7.38 2.33 -44.58
CA VAL A 43 6.14 2.89 -45.16
C VAL A 43 4.89 2.59 -44.32
N VAL A 44 4.87 1.50 -43.54
CA VAL A 44 3.70 1.16 -42.69
C VAL A 44 3.67 1.99 -41.39
N ASN A 45 4.82 2.43 -40.88
CA ASN A 45 4.90 3.27 -39.68
C ASN A 45 4.46 4.74 -39.90
N PHE A 46 4.32 5.20 -41.14
CA PHE A 46 3.96 6.60 -41.41
C PHE A 46 2.44 6.85 -41.46
N MET A 47 1.61 5.81 -41.60
CA MET A 47 0.15 5.94 -41.59
C MET A 47 -0.47 5.72 -40.20
N PHE A 48 0.13 4.91 -39.33
CA PHE A 48 -0.35 4.71 -37.95
C PHE A 48 -0.12 5.94 -37.05
N LEU A 49 0.92 6.74 -37.32
CA LEU A 49 1.22 7.94 -36.52
C LEU A 49 0.23 9.10 -36.73
N LYS A 50 -0.55 9.09 -37.82
CA LYS A 50 -1.56 10.13 -38.08
C LYS A 50 -2.93 9.82 -37.49
N ALA A 51 -3.25 8.55 -37.22
CA ALA A 51 -4.50 8.16 -36.57
C ALA A 51 -4.49 8.39 -35.05
N LEU A 52 -3.33 8.24 -34.40
CA LEU A 52 -3.15 8.52 -32.97
C LEU A 52 -3.16 10.02 -32.64
N LEU A 53 -2.90 10.91 -33.60
CA LEU A 53 -2.89 12.35 -33.36
C LEU A 53 -4.28 13.01 -33.34
N PHE A 54 -5.33 12.31 -33.79
CA PHE A 54 -6.68 12.89 -33.90
C PHE A 54 -7.65 12.48 -32.79
N VAL A 55 -7.35 11.45 -32.01
CA VAL A 55 -8.20 11.00 -30.88
C VAL A 55 -7.82 11.68 -29.55
N GLY A 56 -6.62 12.29 -29.48
CA GLY A 56 -6.12 12.97 -28.27
C GLY A 56 -6.63 14.40 -28.01
N VAL A 57 -7.56 14.93 -28.80
CA VAL A 57 -7.93 16.37 -28.73
C VAL A 57 -9.27 16.65 -28.03
N CYS A 58 -10.03 15.65 -27.56
CA CYS A 58 -11.35 15.89 -26.95
C CYS A 58 -11.54 15.46 -25.49
N VAL A 59 -10.49 15.11 -24.74
CA VAL A 59 -10.59 14.90 -23.29
C VAL A 59 -9.50 15.69 -22.56
N ALA A 60 -9.45 16.99 -22.81
CA ALA A 60 -8.64 17.93 -22.04
C ALA A 60 -9.55 18.99 -21.41
N SER A 61 -10.37 18.55 -20.47
CA SER A 61 -11.05 19.45 -19.53
C SER A 61 -11.24 18.72 -18.21
N ALA A 62 -10.52 19.20 -17.19
CA ALA A 62 -10.48 18.75 -15.79
C ALA A 62 -9.54 17.58 -15.44
N LEU A 63 -8.24 17.70 -15.76
CA LEU A 63 -7.18 17.06 -15.00
C LEU A 63 -6.58 18.10 -14.05
N THR A 64 -6.95 18.05 -12.77
CA THR A 64 -6.29 18.83 -11.72
C THR A 64 -4.95 18.15 -11.40
N PHE A 65 -3.84 18.78 -11.76
CA PHE A 65 -2.50 18.35 -11.38
C PHE A 65 -2.36 18.37 -9.84
N THR A 66 -2.22 17.20 -9.22
CA THR A 66 -1.80 17.09 -7.82
C THR A 66 -0.28 17.28 -7.76
N VAL A 67 0.17 18.26 -6.97
CA VAL A 67 1.60 18.54 -6.77
C VAL A 67 2.14 17.53 -5.75
N ALA A 68 3.24 16.83 -6.09
CA ALA A 68 3.88 15.91 -5.15
C ALA A 68 4.35 16.63 -3.88
N LEU A 69 4.10 16.03 -2.71
CA LEU A 69 4.52 16.59 -1.42
C LEU A 69 6.05 16.67 -1.33
N THR A 70 6.55 17.79 -0.82
CA THR A 70 7.93 17.92 -0.35
C THR A 70 8.09 17.12 0.95
N LYS A 71 9.15 16.32 1.09
CA LYS A 71 9.31 15.41 2.24
C LYS A 71 10.68 15.63 2.88
N GLY A 72 10.71 15.90 4.17
CA GLY A 72 11.94 16.32 4.81
C GLY A 72 12.10 15.99 6.28
N HIS A 73 13.32 16.19 6.76
CA HIS A 73 13.67 16.13 8.17
C HIS A 73 14.44 17.41 8.55
N ASP A 74 14.30 17.85 9.80
CA ASP A 74 15.23 18.82 10.38
C ASP A 74 16.52 18.12 10.77
N LEU A 75 17.63 18.48 10.10
CA LEU A 75 18.93 17.85 10.32
C LEU A 75 19.96 18.86 10.84
N SER A 76 19.50 19.90 11.54
CA SER A 76 20.37 20.95 12.06
C SER A 76 21.38 20.39 13.05
N SER A 77 20.99 19.45 13.92
CA SER A 77 21.85 18.89 14.96
C SER A 77 22.94 17.92 14.46
N VAL A 78 22.81 17.39 13.24
CA VAL A 78 23.62 16.26 12.75
C VAL A 78 25.13 16.51 12.82
N GLY A 79 25.59 17.67 12.34
CA GLY A 79 27.02 17.99 12.34
C GLY A 79 27.60 18.09 13.76
N ILE A 80 26.79 18.56 14.72
CA ILE A 80 27.16 18.62 16.14
C ILE A 80 27.19 17.20 16.73
N MET A 81 26.22 16.34 16.42
CA MET A 81 26.20 14.95 16.88
C MET A 81 27.43 14.18 16.39
N GLU A 82 27.81 14.36 15.12
CA GLU A 82 28.99 13.71 14.55
C GLU A 82 30.30 14.25 15.14
N ALA A 83 30.43 15.58 15.25
CA ALA A 83 31.68 16.20 15.68
C ALA A 83 31.90 16.17 17.20
N SER A 84 30.83 16.35 17.99
CA SER A 84 30.91 16.52 19.44
C SER A 84 30.51 15.27 20.22
N GLN A 85 29.66 14.41 19.65
CA GLN A 85 29.19 13.18 20.29
C GLN A 85 29.73 11.91 19.60
N GLY A 86 30.62 12.06 18.61
CA GLY A 86 31.22 10.97 17.88
C GLY A 86 30.22 10.05 17.16
N ALA A 87 29.06 10.59 16.77
CA ALA A 87 27.98 9.80 16.19
C ALA A 87 28.42 9.06 14.91
N LYS A 88 28.16 7.76 14.88
CA LYS A 88 28.26 6.88 13.71
C LYS A 88 26.88 6.32 13.40
N TRP A 89 26.36 6.63 12.22
CA TRP A 89 25.02 6.21 11.80
C TRP A 89 25.05 4.81 11.22
N ILE A 90 24.21 3.93 11.75
CA ILE A 90 24.04 2.55 11.31
C ILE A 90 22.66 2.45 10.64
N SER A 91 22.58 1.94 9.41
CA SER A 91 21.33 1.67 8.72
C SER A 91 20.54 0.54 9.41
N THR A 92 19.27 0.36 9.04
CA THR A 92 18.45 -0.79 9.50
C THR A 92 19.08 -2.15 9.13
N SER A 93 19.88 -2.21 8.06
CA SER A 93 20.67 -3.38 7.67
C SER A 93 22.00 -3.56 8.42
N GLY A 94 22.28 -2.76 9.45
CA GLY A 94 23.50 -2.87 10.25
C GLY A 94 24.75 -2.23 9.62
N LYS A 95 24.64 -1.55 8.48
CA LYS A 95 25.77 -0.92 7.79
C LYS A 95 26.02 0.49 8.31
N THR A 96 27.27 0.78 8.69
CA THR A 96 27.68 2.16 8.98
C THR A 96 27.70 2.98 7.68
N THR A 97 26.92 4.06 7.62
CA THR A 97 26.82 4.94 6.44
C THR A 97 26.50 6.39 6.86
N THR A 98 26.26 7.27 5.90
CA THR A 98 25.85 8.66 6.17
C THR A 98 24.37 8.75 6.50
N ILE A 99 23.98 9.70 7.35
CA ILE A 99 22.57 9.92 7.67
C ILE A 99 21.76 10.36 6.44
N GLU A 100 22.40 11.05 5.50
CA GLU A 100 21.84 11.35 4.18
C GLU A 100 21.39 10.10 3.47
N SER A 101 22.25 9.09 3.39
CA SER A 101 21.93 7.83 2.73
C SER A 101 20.77 7.11 3.41
N ILE A 102 20.70 7.14 4.73
CA ILE A 102 19.65 6.45 5.51
C ILE A 102 18.30 7.13 5.27
N LEU A 103 18.21 8.44 5.55
CA LEU A 103 16.96 9.19 5.42
C LEU A 103 16.57 9.42 3.95
N GLY A 104 17.55 9.49 3.05
CA GLY A 104 17.36 9.52 1.61
C GLY A 104 16.75 8.24 1.05
N GLY A 105 17.26 7.08 1.47
CA GLY A 105 16.62 5.79 1.18
C GLY A 105 15.20 5.70 1.75
N GLY A 106 14.93 6.48 2.79
CA GLY A 106 13.62 6.67 3.37
C GLY A 106 12.64 7.54 2.60
N GLY A 107 13.04 8.16 1.48
CA GLY A 107 12.17 8.98 0.62
C GLY A 107 12.21 10.49 0.90
N MET A 108 13.14 10.98 1.74
CA MET A 108 13.39 12.41 1.94
C MET A 108 13.94 13.06 0.65
N ASP A 109 13.45 14.26 0.31
CA ASP A 109 13.97 15.08 -0.80
C ASP A 109 14.48 16.47 -0.37
N THR A 110 14.18 16.88 0.86
CA THR A 110 14.47 18.22 1.37
C THR A 110 14.96 18.17 2.82
N VAL A 111 15.97 18.97 3.14
CA VAL A 111 16.49 19.12 4.51
C VAL A 111 16.11 20.47 5.07
N ARG A 112 15.50 20.47 6.26
CA ARG A 112 15.30 21.68 7.06
C ARG A 112 16.56 21.98 7.87
N LEU A 113 16.99 23.24 7.87
CA LEU A 113 18.13 23.74 8.63
C LEU A 113 17.75 25.03 9.37
N ARG A 114 17.97 25.05 10.68
CA ARG A 114 17.67 26.17 11.57
C ARG A 114 18.86 27.11 11.63
N LEU A 115 18.66 28.38 11.27
CA LEU A 115 19.66 29.44 11.39
C LEU A 115 19.31 30.36 12.55
N TRP A 116 20.20 30.38 13.54
CA TRP A 116 20.10 31.28 14.69
C TRP A 116 20.97 32.52 14.47
N THR A 117 20.56 33.62 15.09
CA THR A 117 21.35 34.88 15.09
C THR A 117 22.63 34.77 15.92
N SER A 118 22.73 33.78 16.81
CA SER A 118 23.92 33.45 17.62
C SER A 118 23.86 31.98 18.09
N GLY A 119 24.98 31.46 18.64
CA GLY A 119 25.08 30.09 19.14
C GLY A 119 25.59 29.07 18.11
N ASP A 120 25.32 27.79 18.37
CA ASP A 120 25.89 26.66 17.62
C ASP A 120 25.33 26.57 16.19
N TYR A 121 24.07 27.00 15.99
CA TYR A 121 23.40 27.04 14.69
C TYR A 121 23.59 28.37 13.93
N ASN A 122 24.80 28.94 13.99
CA ASN A 122 25.13 30.19 13.30
C ASN A 122 25.30 30.01 11.79
N LEU A 123 25.44 31.13 11.06
CA LEU A 123 25.55 31.15 9.59
C LEU A 123 26.68 30.28 9.06
N THR A 124 27.85 30.27 9.70
CA THR A 124 29.00 29.48 9.26
C THR A 124 28.69 27.99 9.32
N TYR A 125 28.14 27.54 10.45
CA TYR A 125 27.73 26.15 10.65
C TYR A 125 26.62 25.76 9.66
N ILE A 126 25.54 26.53 9.58
CA ILE A 126 24.40 26.19 8.72
C ILE A 126 24.74 26.25 7.24
N LEU A 127 25.61 27.16 6.82
CA LEU A 127 26.13 27.16 5.45
C LEU A 127 26.96 25.91 5.16
N SER A 128 27.71 25.40 6.13
CA SER A 128 28.45 24.16 5.99
C SER A 128 27.51 22.95 5.81
N MET A 129 26.45 22.87 6.60
CA MET A 129 25.43 21.82 6.49
C MET A 129 24.64 21.93 5.19
N ALA A 130 24.23 23.14 4.79
CA ALA A 130 23.52 23.38 3.53
C ALA A 130 24.37 22.93 2.32
N LYS A 131 25.67 23.26 2.31
CA LYS A 131 26.60 22.79 1.27
C LYS A 131 26.71 21.26 1.25
N ARG A 132 26.78 20.63 2.43
CA ARG A 132 26.84 19.16 2.57
C ARG A 132 25.60 18.51 1.95
N PHE A 133 24.40 18.90 2.39
CA PHE A 133 23.16 18.28 1.90
C PHE A 133 22.83 18.65 0.45
N SER A 134 23.11 19.88 0.01
CA SER A 134 22.97 20.25 -1.41
C SER A 134 23.92 19.47 -2.31
N LYS A 135 25.15 19.19 -1.87
CA LYS A 135 26.09 18.32 -2.60
C LYS A 135 25.57 16.89 -2.71
N ALA A 136 24.82 16.42 -1.70
CA ALA A 136 24.14 15.13 -1.71
C ALA A 136 22.80 15.12 -2.48
N GLY A 137 22.40 16.25 -3.09
CA GLY A 137 21.22 16.34 -3.96
C GLY A 137 19.94 16.81 -3.28
N TYR A 138 19.97 17.13 -1.98
CA TYR A 138 18.77 17.59 -1.26
C TYR A 138 18.50 19.08 -1.45
N LYS A 139 17.21 19.43 -1.53
CA LYS A 139 16.76 20.82 -1.43
C LYS A 139 16.92 21.31 0.00
N ILE A 140 17.10 22.62 0.19
CA ILE A 140 17.25 23.22 1.51
C ILE A 140 16.02 24.05 1.84
N TYR A 141 15.38 23.72 2.96
CA TYR A 141 14.47 24.60 3.68
C TYR A 141 15.28 25.31 4.78
N LEU A 142 15.55 26.60 4.59
CA LEU A 142 16.21 27.42 5.60
C LEU A 142 15.16 28.04 6.53
N ASP A 143 15.21 27.68 7.80
CA ASP A 143 14.36 28.22 8.85
C ASP A 143 15.14 29.26 9.67
N MET A 144 14.75 30.53 9.57
CA MET A 144 15.43 31.63 10.27
C MET A 144 14.75 31.91 11.60
N HIS A 145 15.45 31.63 12.70
CA HIS A 145 14.90 31.79 14.05
C HIS A 145 15.09 33.23 14.52
N PHE A 146 13.97 33.89 14.81
CA PHE A 146 13.91 35.20 15.45
C PHE A 146 13.05 35.07 16.71
N SER A 147 13.47 35.69 17.81
CA SER A 147 12.69 35.72 19.04
C SER A 147 12.15 37.12 19.30
N ASP A 148 10.83 37.22 19.47
CA ASP A 148 10.14 38.41 19.98
C ASP A 148 8.80 37.97 20.61
N THR A 149 8.17 38.82 21.42
CA THR A 149 6.89 38.52 22.09
C THR A 149 5.78 39.40 21.53
N ILE A 150 4.76 38.78 20.91
CA ILE A 150 3.53 39.48 20.58
C ILE A 150 2.75 39.76 21.88
N SER A 151 2.54 41.03 22.19
CA SER A 151 1.82 41.45 23.40
C SER A 151 0.39 41.88 23.04
N ASN A 152 -0.60 41.44 23.80
CA ASN A 152 -1.99 41.92 23.74
C ASN A 152 -2.69 41.87 22.36
N GLY A 153 -2.29 40.95 21.47
CA GLY A 153 -2.88 40.83 20.13
C GLY A 153 -2.52 41.98 19.17
N ASP A 154 -1.50 42.79 19.51
CA ASP A 154 -0.97 43.81 18.60
C ASP A 154 0.00 43.17 17.59
N TYR A 155 -0.51 42.95 16.36
CA TYR A 155 0.26 42.39 15.27
C TYR A 155 1.16 43.41 14.55
N SER A 156 1.06 44.72 14.84
CA SER A 156 1.74 45.76 14.05
C SER A 156 3.26 45.63 14.06
N LYS A 157 3.85 45.35 15.23
CA LYS A 157 5.29 45.13 15.40
C LYS A 157 5.76 43.89 14.66
N PHE A 158 5.07 42.77 14.87
CA PHE A 158 5.38 41.52 14.18
C PHE A 158 5.26 41.67 12.66
N ALA A 159 4.19 42.31 12.17
CA ALA A 159 3.99 42.56 10.75
C ALA A 159 5.12 43.43 10.16
N THR A 160 5.56 44.45 10.88
CA THR A 160 6.69 45.31 10.47
C THR A 160 7.99 44.50 10.36
N LEU A 161 8.30 43.69 11.38
CA LEU A 161 9.50 42.86 11.39
C LEU A 161 9.48 41.78 10.29
N TRP A 162 8.34 41.11 10.12
CA TRP A 162 8.17 40.08 9.10
C TRP A 162 8.27 40.68 7.69
N LYS A 163 7.67 41.86 7.47
CA LYS A 163 7.79 42.58 6.20
C LYS A 163 9.23 42.97 5.88
N ALA A 164 9.99 43.42 6.89
CA ALA A 164 11.41 43.71 6.74
C ALA A 164 12.22 42.45 6.36
N ALA A 165 11.93 41.30 6.99
CA ALA A 165 12.54 40.03 6.60
C ALA A 165 12.22 39.64 5.15
N ARG A 166 10.96 39.81 4.71
CA ARG A 166 10.56 39.57 3.31
C ARG A 166 11.30 40.50 2.33
N GLN A 167 11.46 41.77 2.67
CA GLN A 167 12.25 42.71 1.86
C GLN A 167 13.72 42.30 1.76
N GLY A 168 14.29 41.74 2.83
CA GLY A 168 15.63 41.15 2.80
C GLY A 168 15.76 40.04 1.76
N VAL A 169 14.76 39.15 1.67
CA VAL A 169 14.70 38.12 0.62
C VAL A 169 14.62 38.76 -0.77
N THR A 170 13.77 39.77 -0.97
CA THR A 170 13.66 40.49 -2.24
C THR A 170 14.98 41.14 -2.66
N ALA A 171 15.70 41.77 -1.71
CA ALA A 171 17.00 42.37 -1.96
C ALA A 171 18.05 41.32 -2.36
N ALA A 172 18.06 40.16 -1.69
CA ALA A 172 18.95 39.05 -2.03
C ALA A 172 18.67 38.50 -3.44
N VAL A 173 17.40 38.40 -3.83
CA VAL A 173 17.00 37.96 -5.18
C VAL A 173 17.40 38.99 -6.24
N ALA A 174 17.21 40.28 -5.97
CA ALA A 174 17.68 41.35 -6.83
C ALA A 174 19.22 41.34 -6.99
N ALA A 175 19.95 40.88 -5.96
CA ALA A 175 21.39 40.67 -5.98
C ALA A 175 21.84 39.35 -6.65
N GLY A 176 20.93 38.57 -7.25
CA GLY A 176 21.23 37.37 -8.01
C GLY A 176 20.92 36.03 -7.32
N THR A 177 20.30 36.05 -6.12
CA THR A 177 19.84 34.81 -5.47
C THR A 177 18.63 34.23 -6.20
N LYS A 178 18.57 32.90 -6.35
CA LYS A 178 17.37 32.22 -6.87
C LYS A 178 16.20 32.45 -5.91
N GLN A 179 15.06 32.89 -6.43
CA GLN A 179 13.84 33.16 -5.64
C GLN A 179 13.42 31.94 -4.80
N PRO A 180 13.47 32.00 -3.46
CA PRO A 180 12.88 30.98 -2.61
C PRO A 180 11.38 31.23 -2.43
N LYS A 181 10.64 30.17 -2.07
CA LYS A 181 9.30 30.32 -1.48
C LYS A 181 9.47 30.83 -0.05
N VAL A 182 8.72 31.86 0.32
CA VAL A 182 8.71 32.40 1.68
C VAL A 182 7.50 31.89 2.45
N MET A 183 7.78 31.27 3.59
CA MET A 183 6.81 30.65 4.48
C MET A 183 6.52 31.54 5.68
N ILE A 184 5.25 31.59 6.10
CA ILE A 184 4.90 31.88 7.49
C ILE A 184 4.61 30.57 8.20
N HIS A 185 5.35 30.29 9.26
CA HIS A 185 5.20 29.08 10.08
C HIS A 185 4.66 29.47 11.47
N ILE A 186 3.56 28.83 11.89
CA ILE A 186 2.99 28.96 13.24
C ILE A 186 2.70 27.59 13.85
N ASP A 187 2.48 27.56 15.17
CA ASP A 187 2.13 26.36 15.92
C ASP A 187 0.63 26.00 15.83
N ASN A 188 0.27 24.84 16.39
CA ASN A 188 -1.11 24.41 16.60
C ASN A 188 -1.98 24.39 15.32
N GLY A 189 -1.45 23.85 14.21
CA GLY A 189 -2.15 23.78 12.91
C GLY A 189 -3.53 23.13 12.95
N TRP A 190 -3.78 22.27 13.93
CA TRP A 190 -5.05 21.59 14.16
C TRP A 190 -6.15 22.49 14.75
N ARG A 191 -5.80 23.62 15.36
CA ARG A 191 -6.74 24.48 16.07
C ARG A 191 -7.14 25.68 15.23
N TYR A 192 -8.19 25.50 14.42
CA TYR A 192 -8.65 26.51 13.47
C TYR A 192 -8.87 27.90 14.08
N SER A 193 -9.42 28.01 15.29
CA SER A 193 -9.67 29.31 15.93
C SER A 193 -8.39 30.10 16.17
N SER A 194 -7.30 29.44 16.57
CA SER A 194 -5.99 30.06 16.80
C SER A 194 -5.33 30.44 15.48
N VAL A 195 -5.33 29.53 14.51
CA VAL A 195 -4.76 29.76 13.17
C VAL A 195 -5.50 30.89 12.44
N SER A 196 -6.83 30.90 12.48
CA SER A 196 -7.67 31.92 11.86
C SER A 196 -7.45 33.29 12.51
N ALA A 197 -7.40 33.36 13.84
CA ALA A 197 -7.15 34.60 14.57
C ALA A 197 -5.78 35.20 14.21
N PHE A 198 -4.74 34.36 14.13
CA PHE A 198 -3.39 34.81 13.74
C PHE A 198 -3.38 35.47 12.38
N PHE A 199 -3.84 34.78 11.32
CA PHE A 199 -3.78 35.34 9.97
C PHE A 199 -4.71 36.54 9.80
N LYS A 200 -5.89 36.54 10.41
CA LYS A 200 -6.79 37.72 10.39
C LYS A 200 -6.12 38.92 11.06
N GLY A 201 -5.51 38.74 12.22
CA GLY A 201 -4.80 39.79 12.94
C GLY A 201 -3.61 40.33 12.14
N LEU A 202 -2.78 39.44 11.60
CA LEU A 202 -1.63 39.81 10.77
C LEU A 202 -2.04 40.63 9.55
N PHE A 203 -3.00 40.14 8.76
CA PHE A 203 -3.40 40.81 7.53
C PHE A 203 -4.24 42.07 7.76
N ALA A 204 -4.95 42.16 8.90
CA ALA A 204 -5.67 43.38 9.29
C ALA A 204 -4.75 44.59 9.51
N THR A 205 -3.46 44.38 9.81
CA THR A 205 -2.47 45.47 9.91
C THR A 205 -2.26 46.21 8.59
N GLY A 206 -2.55 45.57 7.45
CA GLY A 206 -2.23 46.07 6.10
C GLY A 206 -0.73 46.11 5.76
N THR A 207 0.15 45.80 6.71
CA THR A 207 1.62 45.85 6.51
C THR A 207 2.14 44.61 5.80
N VAL A 208 1.63 43.44 6.20
CA VAL A 208 1.82 42.16 5.51
C VAL A 208 0.51 41.82 4.81
N THR A 209 0.59 41.41 3.55
CA THR A 209 -0.56 40.96 2.78
C THR A 209 -0.37 39.50 2.35
N THR A 210 -1.44 38.88 1.85
CA THR A 210 -1.38 37.50 1.34
C THR A 210 -0.47 37.35 0.12
N SER A 211 -0.14 38.43 -0.61
CA SER A 211 0.83 38.39 -1.70
C SER A 211 2.29 38.37 -1.22
N ASP A 212 2.54 38.77 0.03
CA ASP A 212 3.89 38.73 0.58
C ASP A 212 4.33 37.30 0.97
N VAL A 213 3.35 36.41 1.18
CA VAL A 213 3.54 35.04 1.65
C VAL A 213 3.31 34.05 0.51
N ASP A 214 4.29 33.18 0.27
CA ASP A 214 4.20 32.19 -0.80
C ASP A 214 3.50 30.92 -0.31
N VAL A 215 3.77 30.50 0.93
CA VAL A 215 3.27 29.25 1.53
C VAL A 215 3.01 29.40 3.04
N PHE A 216 2.17 28.53 3.60
CA PHE A 216 1.96 28.45 5.05
C PHE A 216 2.55 27.16 5.62
N GLY A 217 3.13 27.25 6.81
CA GLY A 217 3.66 26.13 7.58
C GLY A 217 2.97 26.02 8.92
N PHE A 218 2.73 24.78 9.37
CA PHE A 218 2.12 24.53 10.67
C PHE A 218 2.89 23.47 11.45
N SER A 219 3.09 23.71 12.76
CA SER A 219 3.49 22.66 13.69
C SER A 219 2.28 21.81 14.07
N TYR A 220 2.46 20.50 14.14
CA TYR A 220 1.42 19.56 14.55
C TYR A 220 2.04 18.39 15.33
N TYR A 221 1.66 18.26 16.60
CA TYR A 221 2.25 17.29 17.51
C TYR A 221 1.15 16.58 18.32
N PRO A 222 1.37 15.32 18.72
CA PRO A 222 0.35 14.53 19.40
C PRO A 222 0.25 14.79 20.92
N PHE A 223 1.19 15.51 21.54
CA PHE A 223 1.35 15.57 23.01
C PHE A 223 1.02 16.92 23.67
N TYR A 224 0.77 18.00 22.92
CA TYR A 224 0.44 19.31 23.51
C TYR A 224 -1.05 19.54 23.77
N GLY A 225 -1.88 18.53 23.48
CA GLY A 225 -3.29 18.51 23.82
C GLY A 225 -4.04 17.41 23.11
N THR A 226 -4.94 16.73 23.82
CA THR A 226 -5.74 15.61 23.28
C THR A 226 -6.71 16.04 22.17
N GLY A 227 -6.98 17.34 22.02
CA GLY A 227 -7.75 17.90 20.92
C GLY A 227 -7.03 17.91 19.57
N ALA A 228 -5.72 17.67 19.53
CA ALA A 228 -4.90 17.64 18.32
C ALA A 228 -5.10 16.37 17.49
N THR A 229 -6.33 16.08 17.09
CA THR A 229 -6.69 14.89 16.31
C THR A 229 -6.45 15.12 14.81
N ILE A 230 -6.29 14.03 14.05
CA ILE A 230 -6.21 14.09 12.57
C ILE A 230 -7.44 14.77 11.98
N SER A 231 -8.63 14.53 12.53
CA SER A 231 -9.87 15.20 12.09
C SER A 231 -9.83 16.72 12.33
N ALA A 232 -9.33 17.15 13.49
CA ALA A 232 -9.15 18.57 13.80
C ALA A 232 -8.14 19.22 12.84
N LEU A 233 -7.02 18.53 12.54
CA LEU A 233 -6.07 18.96 11.53
C LEU A 233 -6.71 19.11 10.16
N THR A 234 -7.40 18.09 9.66
CA THR A 234 -8.10 18.12 8.36
C THR A 234 -9.07 19.29 8.28
N SER A 235 -9.91 19.48 9.30
CA SER A 235 -10.89 20.55 9.35
C SER A 235 -10.24 21.94 9.35
N SER A 236 -9.20 22.13 10.15
CA SER A 236 -8.48 23.40 10.24
C SER A 236 -7.78 23.75 8.93
N LEU A 237 -6.97 22.82 8.38
CA LEU A 237 -6.20 23.06 7.17
C LEU A 237 -7.09 23.21 5.93
N THR A 238 -8.21 22.49 5.85
CA THR A 238 -9.19 22.66 4.76
C THR A 238 -9.77 24.07 4.75
N GLN A 239 -10.10 24.63 5.92
CA GLN A 239 -10.61 25.99 6.02
C GLN A 239 -9.56 27.03 5.64
N ILE A 240 -8.30 26.85 6.06
CA ILE A 240 -7.19 27.73 5.69
C ILE A 240 -6.89 27.66 4.20
N ALA A 241 -6.81 26.45 3.64
CA ALA A 241 -6.64 26.21 2.22
C ALA A 241 -7.75 26.91 1.43
N ASN A 242 -9.01 26.78 1.87
CA ASN A 242 -10.15 27.42 1.22
C ASN A 242 -10.13 28.94 1.32
N THR A 243 -9.69 29.50 2.45
CA THR A 243 -9.69 30.95 2.70
C THR A 243 -8.60 31.66 1.91
N TYR A 244 -7.38 31.13 1.95
CA TYR A 244 -6.21 31.87 1.46
C TYR A 244 -5.65 31.35 0.14
N LYS A 245 -6.04 30.13 -0.28
CA LYS A 245 -5.61 29.52 -1.54
C LYS A 245 -4.08 29.43 -1.70
N LYS A 246 -3.37 29.13 -0.61
CA LYS A 246 -1.91 29.01 -0.57
C LYS A 246 -1.49 27.57 -0.29
N PRO A 247 -0.33 27.13 -0.82
CA PRO A 247 0.23 25.83 -0.46
C PRO A 247 0.52 25.74 1.04
N ILE A 248 0.26 24.58 1.62
CA ILE A 248 0.32 24.28 3.05
C ILE A 248 1.34 23.18 3.32
N TYR A 249 2.21 23.45 4.29
CA TYR A 249 3.19 22.50 4.82
C TYR A 249 2.85 22.16 6.26
N ILE A 250 3.06 20.90 6.66
CA ILE A 250 3.37 20.59 8.05
C ILE A 250 4.87 20.81 8.23
N ALA A 251 5.22 21.94 8.84
CA ALA A 251 6.59 22.40 8.93
C ALA A 251 7.39 21.68 10.03
N GLU A 252 6.69 21.08 10.98
CA GLU A 252 7.25 20.18 11.98
C GLU A 252 6.20 19.30 12.63
N THR A 253 6.57 18.03 12.80
CA THR A 253 5.81 17.01 13.53
C THR A 253 6.76 15.93 13.99
N ASP A 254 6.38 15.16 15.00
CA ASP A 254 7.04 13.93 15.39
C ASP A 254 6.01 13.00 16.07
N TRP A 255 6.44 11.76 16.31
CA TRP A 255 5.67 10.76 17.05
C TRP A 255 6.63 9.99 17.96
N PRO A 256 6.24 9.71 19.21
CA PRO A 256 7.15 9.09 20.16
C PRO A 256 7.39 7.60 19.86
N THR A 257 8.62 7.15 20.10
CA THR A 257 8.94 5.72 20.26
C THR A 257 8.87 5.26 21.69
N GLN A 258 8.88 6.19 22.64
CA GLN A 258 8.68 5.95 24.06
C GLN A 258 7.96 7.16 24.66
N CYS A 259 6.79 6.95 25.26
CA CYS A 259 6.01 8.00 25.90
C CYS A 259 5.14 7.42 27.02
N THR A 260 5.50 7.68 28.28
CA THR A 260 4.72 7.22 29.45
C THR A 260 4.00 8.34 30.19
N LYS A 261 4.40 9.59 29.96
CA LYS A 261 4.00 10.74 30.79
C LYS A 261 2.90 11.62 30.19
N VAL A 262 2.50 11.34 28.95
CA VAL A 262 1.56 12.18 28.22
C VAL A 262 0.47 11.33 27.57
N THR A 263 -0.77 11.80 27.66
CA THR A 263 -1.86 11.25 26.85
C THR A 263 -1.78 11.83 25.45
N LEU A 264 -1.54 10.97 24.46
CA LEU A 264 -1.44 11.35 23.06
C LEU A 264 -2.82 11.62 22.45
N SER A 265 -2.87 12.49 21.44
CA SER A 265 -4.10 12.87 20.73
C SER A 265 -4.57 11.86 19.66
N ALA A 266 -3.78 10.81 19.43
CA ALA A 266 -4.09 9.71 18.53
C ALA A 266 -3.65 8.39 19.15
N SER A 267 -4.18 7.28 18.63
CA SER A 267 -4.00 5.94 19.19
C SER A 267 -3.04 5.07 18.37
N TYR A 268 -2.06 5.66 17.70
CA TYR A 268 -1.02 4.87 17.04
C TYR A 268 -0.10 4.22 18.08
N PRO A 269 0.55 3.08 17.78
CA PRO A 269 1.50 2.47 18.70
C PRO A 269 2.65 3.43 19.04
N VAL A 270 3.11 3.45 20.29
CA VAL A 270 4.25 4.27 20.71
C VAL A 270 5.56 3.53 20.39
N ASN A 271 5.90 3.48 19.10
CA ASN A 271 7.07 2.79 18.56
C ASN A 271 7.37 3.30 17.13
N ALA A 272 8.32 2.66 16.43
CA ALA A 272 8.69 3.02 15.06
C ALA A 272 7.55 2.83 14.03
N LEU A 273 6.67 1.84 14.22
CA LEU A 273 5.51 1.64 13.35
C LEU A 273 4.53 2.82 13.48
N GLY A 274 4.19 3.23 14.71
CA GLY A 274 3.32 4.39 14.91
C GLY A 274 3.90 5.70 14.39
N GLN A 275 5.24 5.85 14.37
CA GLN A 275 5.89 6.97 13.68
C GLN A 275 5.57 7.01 12.19
N ARG A 276 5.61 5.86 11.50
CA ARG A 276 5.24 5.75 10.08
C ARG A 276 3.75 6.05 9.88
N GLN A 277 2.89 5.44 10.71
CA GLN A 277 1.43 5.63 10.62
C GLN A 277 1.00 7.08 10.85
N TRP A 278 1.62 7.76 11.83
CA TRP A 278 1.37 9.17 12.11
C TRP A 278 1.72 10.07 10.93
N VAL A 279 2.92 9.89 10.37
CA VAL A 279 3.41 10.66 9.21
C VAL A 279 2.56 10.39 7.98
N ALA A 280 2.18 9.13 7.74
CA ALA A 280 1.28 8.74 6.65
C ALA A 280 -0.10 9.38 6.79
N ALA A 281 -0.67 9.42 7.99
CA ALA A 281 -1.95 10.06 8.26
C ALA A 281 -1.91 11.57 7.94
N ILE A 282 -0.83 12.27 8.33
CA ILE A 282 -0.65 13.68 8.01
C ILE A 282 -0.48 13.90 6.50
N MET A 283 0.28 13.04 5.82
CA MET A 283 0.42 13.10 4.36
C MET A 283 -0.92 12.91 3.66
N SER A 284 -1.80 12.03 4.19
CA SER A 284 -3.17 11.87 3.70
C SER A 284 -3.98 13.16 3.85
N VAL A 285 -3.88 13.84 5.00
CA VAL A 285 -4.51 15.16 5.19
C VAL A 285 -4.02 16.16 4.16
N LEU A 286 -2.71 16.27 3.95
CA LEU A 286 -2.13 17.21 2.99
C LEU A 286 -2.58 16.91 1.56
N ASN A 287 -2.55 15.64 1.16
CA ASN A 287 -3.01 15.20 -0.17
C ASN A 287 -4.51 15.48 -0.38
N GLY A 288 -5.31 15.38 0.68
CA GLY A 288 -6.75 15.65 0.67
C GLY A 288 -7.13 17.15 0.69
N LEU A 289 -6.18 18.07 0.78
CA LEU A 289 -6.49 19.50 0.83
C LEU A 289 -7.09 20.01 -0.50
N PRO A 290 -8.08 20.92 -0.45
CA PRO A 290 -8.77 21.41 -1.63
C PRO A 290 -7.81 22.13 -2.58
N ASN A 291 -7.99 21.93 -3.88
CA ASN A 291 -7.14 22.48 -4.94
C ASN A 291 -5.68 21.99 -4.89
N SER A 292 -5.45 20.80 -4.32
CA SER A 292 -4.11 20.20 -4.20
C SER A 292 -3.12 21.12 -3.49
N LEU A 293 -3.61 21.82 -2.46
CA LEU A 293 -2.82 22.80 -1.71
C LEU A 293 -1.92 22.16 -0.65
N GLY A 294 -1.94 20.85 -0.45
CA GLY A 294 -0.89 20.17 0.32
C GLY A 294 0.45 20.26 -0.40
N ALA A 295 1.48 20.70 0.31
CA ALA A 295 2.75 21.06 -0.31
C ALA A 295 3.97 20.34 0.29
N GLY A 296 3.88 19.91 1.56
CA GLY A 296 4.93 19.08 2.15
C GLY A 296 4.85 18.87 3.64
N ILE A 297 5.76 18.04 4.14
CA ILE A 297 5.86 17.60 5.53
C ILE A 297 7.32 17.52 5.95
N PHE A 298 7.61 17.91 7.20
CA PHE A 298 8.93 17.80 7.80
C PHE A 298 8.86 17.15 9.18
N TYR A 299 9.66 16.10 9.40
CA TYR A 299 9.83 15.49 10.72
C TYR A 299 10.83 16.29 11.56
N TRP A 300 10.53 16.46 12.84
CA TRP A 300 11.34 17.23 13.77
C TRP A 300 12.54 16.42 14.27
N GLU A 301 13.75 16.91 14.00
CA GLU A 301 15.04 16.51 14.61
C GLU A 301 15.18 14.99 14.92
N PRO A 302 15.03 14.11 13.91
CA PRO A 302 14.98 12.66 14.12
C PRO A 302 16.27 12.06 14.70
N ALA A 303 17.37 12.82 14.68
CA ALA A 303 18.71 12.37 14.98
C ALA A 303 19.40 13.18 16.09
N TYR A 304 18.65 13.98 16.86
CA TYR A 304 19.21 14.76 17.96
C TYR A 304 19.43 13.90 19.22
N LEU A 305 20.47 13.06 19.18
CA LEU A 305 20.70 11.97 20.13
C LEU A 305 20.74 12.40 21.61
N THR A 306 21.17 13.63 21.90
CA THR A 306 21.28 14.16 23.27
C THR A 306 19.96 14.73 23.81
N VAL A 307 18.93 14.85 22.98
CA VAL A 307 17.62 15.43 23.32
C VAL A 307 16.51 14.53 22.78
N ALA A 308 16.48 13.28 23.22
CA ALA A 308 15.59 12.26 22.63
C ALA A 308 14.10 12.62 22.65
N GLY A 309 13.63 13.29 23.72
CA GLY A 309 12.23 13.75 23.82
C GLY A 309 11.89 14.96 22.96
N LEU A 310 12.87 15.59 22.29
CA LEU A 310 12.70 16.70 21.35
C LEU A 310 11.90 17.92 21.86
N GLY A 311 11.92 18.14 23.18
CA GLY A 311 11.18 19.20 23.86
C GLY A 311 9.78 18.80 24.33
N SER A 312 9.34 17.58 24.03
CA SER A 312 8.15 16.96 24.62
C SER A 312 8.44 16.37 26.01
N SER A 313 7.38 15.97 26.72
CA SER A 313 7.48 15.19 27.94
C SER A 313 7.60 13.67 27.70
N CYS A 314 7.59 13.23 26.44
CA CYS A 314 7.86 11.83 26.07
C CYS A 314 9.36 11.53 26.17
N GLU A 315 9.71 10.27 26.43
CA GLU A 315 11.09 9.83 26.60
C GLU A 315 11.90 9.88 25.29
N SER A 316 11.29 9.52 24.16
CA SER A 316 11.95 9.57 22.86
C SER A 316 10.98 9.74 21.70
N ALA A 317 11.36 10.57 20.73
CA ALA A 317 10.73 10.71 19.41
C ALA A 317 11.77 10.61 18.27
N LEU A 318 12.96 10.07 18.56
CA LEU A 318 14.01 9.90 17.55
C LEU A 318 13.68 8.76 16.57
N LEU A 319 14.30 8.80 15.39
CA LEU A 319 14.31 7.69 14.42
C LEU A 319 15.57 6.83 14.54
N PHE A 320 16.41 7.11 15.53
CA PHE A 320 17.65 6.41 15.80
C PHE A 320 17.72 6.03 17.28
N SER A 321 18.13 4.80 17.56
CA SER A 321 18.51 4.34 18.89
C SER A 321 20.00 4.56 19.10
N ALA A 322 20.37 5.28 20.17
CA ALA A 322 21.76 5.59 20.48
C ALA A 322 22.35 4.59 21.48
N ASN A 323 23.47 3.97 21.12
CA ASN A 323 24.35 3.23 22.02
C ASN A 323 25.55 4.10 22.41
N TRP A 324 25.65 4.40 23.70
CA TRP A 324 26.67 5.26 24.31
C TRP A 324 27.82 4.48 24.97
N ASP A 325 27.80 3.15 24.96
CA ASP A 325 28.72 2.28 25.69
C ASP A 325 30.18 2.43 25.21
N ASN A 326 30.38 2.91 23.97
CA ASN A 326 31.67 3.04 23.31
C ASN A 326 32.22 4.48 23.27
N TRP A 327 31.79 5.34 24.20
CA TRP A 327 32.24 6.74 24.27
C TRP A 327 33.79 6.85 24.17
N PRO A 328 34.33 7.74 23.31
CA PRO A 328 33.68 8.86 22.63
C PRO A 328 33.01 8.55 21.29
N THR A 329 32.89 7.28 20.90
CA THR A 329 32.13 6.89 19.70
C THR A 329 30.73 6.46 20.09
N THR A 330 29.71 7.14 19.58
CA THR A 330 28.30 6.78 19.79
C THR A 330 27.76 6.14 18.52
N TYR A 331 27.18 4.94 18.65
CA TYR A 331 26.56 4.26 17.51
C TYR A 331 25.05 4.54 17.51
N ALA A 332 24.56 5.16 16.45
CA ALA A 332 23.15 5.50 16.30
C ALA A 332 22.52 4.61 15.23
N THR A 333 21.74 3.63 15.65
CA THR A 333 21.10 2.64 14.78
C THR A 333 19.72 3.13 14.35
N ALA A 334 19.51 3.19 13.03
CA ALA A 334 18.24 3.56 12.44
C ALA A 334 17.12 2.60 12.84
N LEU A 335 15.97 3.15 13.20
CA LEU A 335 14.72 2.42 13.36
C LEU A 335 14.05 2.23 12.00
N SER A 336 13.09 1.30 11.89
CA SER A 336 12.32 1.10 10.65
C SER A 336 11.54 2.35 10.20
N SER A 337 11.29 3.29 11.12
CA SER A 337 10.61 4.55 10.84
C SER A 337 11.39 5.51 9.94
N VAL A 338 12.68 5.29 9.68
CA VAL A 338 13.43 6.09 8.69
C VAL A 338 12.82 6.00 7.28
N TYR A 339 12.03 4.96 6.99
CA TYR A 339 11.34 4.76 5.71
C TYR A 339 9.94 5.39 5.63
N MET A 340 9.61 6.34 6.52
CA MET A 340 8.27 6.95 6.59
C MET A 340 7.79 7.68 5.32
N TYR A 341 8.69 8.02 4.40
CA TYR A 341 8.37 8.73 3.16
C TYR A 341 8.46 7.88 1.91
N ALA A 342 8.97 6.64 2.05
CA ALA A 342 9.15 5.71 0.96
C ALA A 342 7.77 5.22 0.51
N THR A 343 7.51 5.35 -0.78
CA THR A 343 6.56 4.49 -1.47
C THR A 343 7.31 3.21 -1.85
N LEU A 344 6.64 2.05 -1.88
CA LEU A 344 7.18 0.68 -2.08
C LEU A 344 8.39 0.55 -3.05
N ILE A 345 8.48 1.43 -4.05
CA ILE A 345 9.50 1.45 -5.11
C ILE A 345 10.94 1.83 -4.65
N VAL A 346 11.17 2.55 -3.55
CA VAL A 346 12.53 3.09 -3.22
C VAL A 346 13.43 2.11 -2.45
N VAL A 347 12.86 1.06 -1.84
CA VAL A 347 13.62 0.09 -1.04
C VAL A 347 14.58 -0.77 -1.90
N TRP A 348 14.24 -0.97 -3.17
CA TRP A 348 14.98 -1.84 -4.12
C TRP A 348 16.35 -1.32 -4.56
N ARG A 349 16.65 -0.02 -4.42
CA ARG A 349 17.89 0.56 -4.98
C ARG A 349 19.13 0.37 -4.10
N THR A 350 18.97 0.06 -2.82
CA THR A 350 20.08 0.00 -1.86
C THR A 350 20.65 -1.41 -1.66
N VAL A 351 19.95 -2.45 -2.15
CA VAL A 351 20.31 -3.86 -1.94
C VAL A 351 21.38 -4.35 -2.94
N PHE A 352 21.55 -3.69 -4.10
CA PHE A 352 22.44 -4.18 -5.17
C PHE A 352 23.77 -3.43 -5.38
N GLU A 353 24.11 -2.40 -4.60
CA GLU A 353 25.41 -1.70 -4.75
C GLU A 353 26.60 -2.40 -4.05
N GLY A 354 26.44 -3.65 -3.60
CA GLY A 354 27.50 -4.46 -2.99
C GLY A 354 28.33 -5.32 -3.97
N GLY A 355 28.04 -5.30 -5.27
CA GLY A 355 28.69 -6.14 -6.28
C GLY A 355 29.62 -5.33 -7.20
N SER A 356 30.89 -5.74 -7.29
CA SER A 356 31.93 -5.08 -8.06
C SER A 356 31.73 -5.27 -9.58
N ALA A 357 31.14 -4.28 -10.25
CA ALA A 357 31.25 -4.12 -11.71
C ALA A 357 30.97 -2.66 -12.13
N GLY A 358 31.86 -1.75 -11.76
CA GLY A 358 31.93 -0.45 -12.43
C GLY A 358 32.66 -0.61 -13.76
N MET A 359 31.97 -0.36 -14.87
CA MET A 359 32.43 0.43 -16.04
C MET A 359 31.54 0.17 -17.26
N PHE A 360 31.27 1.25 -18.00
CA PHE A 360 30.51 1.35 -19.25
C PHE A 360 28.99 1.44 -19.12
N PHE A 361 28.47 2.66 -19.01
CA PHE A 361 27.66 3.33 -20.04
C PHE A 361 27.12 4.67 -19.50
N GLY A 362 28.03 5.64 -19.33
CA GLY A 362 27.66 7.06 -19.31
C GLY A 362 27.79 7.58 -20.73
N SER A 363 26.68 7.71 -21.47
CA SER A 363 26.45 8.61 -22.63
C SER A 363 25.29 8.11 -23.52
N ALA A 364 24.05 8.11 -23.01
CA ALA A 364 22.83 8.05 -23.84
C ALA A 364 21.57 8.46 -23.05
N LEU A 365 21.60 9.56 -22.30
CA LEU A 365 20.40 10.13 -21.68
C LEU A 365 20.31 11.62 -22.03
N LEU A 366 19.82 11.92 -23.24
CA LEU A 366 19.41 13.27 -23.62
C LEU A 366 18.31 13.32 -24.71
N PHE A 367 17.64 12.21 -25.03
CA PHE A 367 16.57 12.19 -26.06
C PHE A 367 15.29 11.40 -25.72
N ALA A 368 15.06 11.04 -24.46
CA ALA A 368 13.82 10.36 -24.02
C ALA A 368 12.84 11.27 -23.25
N GLY A 369 12.96 12.60 -23.38
CA GLY A 369 12.11 13.58 -22.68
C GLY A 369 10.73 13.83 -23.29
N ALA A 370 10.31 13.05 -24.30
CA ALA A 370 9.05 13.30 -25.03
C ALA A 370 8.17 12.05 -25.25
N CYS A 371 8.48 10.92 -24.59
CA CYS A 371 7.62 9.73 -24.59
C CYS A 371 7.21 9.25 -23.18
N VAL A 372 7.48 10.04 -22.13
CA VAL A 372 7.19 9.65 -20.73
C VAL A 372 6.03 10.46 -20.15
N THR A 373 4.96 10.66 -20.93
CA THR A 373 3.71 11.28 -20.44
C THR A 373 2.49 10.41 -20.70
N SER A 374 2.67 9.11 -20.95
CA SER A 374 1.58 8.13 -21.04
C SER A 374 1.74 6.91 -20.14
N VAL A 375 2.66 6.92 -19.16
CA VAL A 375 2.83 5.82 -18.20
C VAL A 375 3.20 6.37 -16.82
N LEU A 376 2.38 7.22 -16.21
CA LEU A 376 2.53 7.56 -14.78
C LEU A 376 1.16 7.92 -14.20
N ASN A 377 0.26 6.94 -14.20
CA ASN A 377 -0.86 6.88 -13.27
C ASN A 377 -1.19 5.41 -13.01
N THR A 378 -0.22 4.67 -12.48
CA THR A 378 -0.51 3.49 -11.66
C THR A 378 0.11 3.78 -10.31
N ALA A 379 -0.70 4.33 -9.40
CA ALA A 379 -0.42 4.09 -8.00
C ALA A 379 -0.64 2.58 -7.85
N GLY A 380 0.43 1.81 -7.67
CA GLY A 380 0.29 0.38 -7.45
C GLY A 380 -0.66 0.14 -6.29
N ALA A 381 -1.56 -0.84 -6.45
CA ALA A 381 -2.49 -1.20 -5.38
C ALA A 381 -1.67 -1.59 -4.14
N VAL A 382 -2.02 -1.04 -2.98
CA VAL A 382 -1.48 -1.54 -1.72
C VAL A 382 -1.99 -2.96 -1.56
N LEU A 383 -1.08 -3.94 -1.42
CA LEU A 383 -1.45 -5.34 -1.23
C LEU A 383 -2.42 -5.49 -0.06
N THR A 384 -3.51 -6.21 -0.28
CA THR A 384 -4.39 -6.69 0.79
C THR A 384 -3.62 -7.78 1.55
N ASN A 385 -3.48 -7.63 2.86
CA ASN A 385 -2.80 -8.55 3.75
C ASN A 385 -3.82 -9.19 4.69
N GLY A 386 -4.06 -10.49 4.52
CA GLY A 386 -5.09 -11.18 5.26
C GLY A 386 -4.67 -12.49 5.90
N HIS A 387 -5.55 -12.96 6.76
CA HIS A 387 -5.54 -14.32 7.30
C HIS A 387 -6.90 -14.97 7.06
N ASP A 388 -6.93 -16.28 6.83
CA ASP A 388 -8.18 -17.06 6.98
C ASP A 388 -8.39 -17.34 8.47
N LEU A 389 -9.46 -16.82 9.05
CA LEU A 389 -9.76 -16.93 10.48
C LEU A 389 -11.08 -17.63 10.76
N SER A 390 -11.51 -18.52 9.86
CA SER A 390 -12.83 -19.13 9.93
C SER A 390 -13.00 -20.03 11.17
N SER A 391 -11.92 -20.67 11.66
CA SER A 391 -11.96 -21.53 12.85
C SER A 391 -12.05 -20.77 14.18
N VAL A 392 -11.76 -19.47 14.19
CA VAL A 392 -11.54 -18.69 15.42
C VAL A 392 -12.69 -18.81 16.42
N ALA A 393 -13.94 -18.64 15.97
CA ALA A 393 -15.07 -18.67 16.90
C ALA A 393 -15.27 -20.06 17.51
N LEU A 394 -14.95 -21.14 16.79
CA LEU A 394 -14.91 -22.49 17.36
C LEU A 394 -13.77 -22.63 18.36
N MET A 395 -12.58 -22.08 18.07
CA MET A 395 -11.45 -22.13 19.00
C MET A 395 -11.80 -21.44 20.32
N GLU A 396 -12.47 -20.30 20.27
CA GLU A 396 -12.91 -19.57 21.45
C GLU A 396 -14.05 -20.28 22.19
N THR A 397 -15.08 -20.76 21.48
CA THR A 397 -16.30 -21.28 22.11
C THR A 397 -16.24 -22.76 22.48
N VAL A 398 -15.56 -23.58 21.68
CA VAL A 398 -15.43 -25.03 21.89
C VAL A 398 -14.13 -25.36 22.61
N HIS A 399 -13.04 -24.71 22.25
CA HIS A 399 -11.71 -24.99 22.81
C HIS A 399 -11.26 -24.02 23.92
N GLY A 400 -12.12 -23.06 24.29
CA GLY A 400 -11.86 -22.11 25.37
C GLY A 400 -10.61 -21.27 25.15
N ALA A 401 -10.26 -20.99 23.89
CA ALA A 401 -9.06 -20.26 23.52
C ALA A 401 -9.01 -18.87 24.20
N GLN A 402 -7.88 -18.59 24.83
CA GLN A 402 -7.48 -17.28 25.33
C GLN A 402 -6.26 -16.84 24.52
N TRP A 403 -6.43 -15.76 23.76
CA TRP A 403 -5.37 -15.24 22.89
C TRP A 403 -4.41 -14.38 23.69
N ILE A 404 -3.13 -14.69 23.60
CA ILE A 404 -2.05 -13.96 24.26
C ILE A 404 -1.17 -13.33 23.16
N ASP A 405 -0.97 -12.02 23.21
CA ASP A 405 -0.10 -11.30 22.28
C ASP A 405 1.40 -11.62 22.50
N THR A 406 2.27 -11.06 21.66
CA THR A 406 3.73 -11.28 21.76
C THR A 406 4.35 -10.66 23.02
N ASP A 407 3.66 -9.75 23.70
CA ASP A 407 4.07 -9.11 24.94
C ASP A 407 3.58 -9.86 26.19
N GLY A 408 2.79 -10.93 26.01
CA GLY A 408 2.25 -11.76 27.06
C GLY A 408 0.90 -11.30 27.63
N ASN A 409 0.20 -10.36 26.98
CA ASN A 409 -1.10 -9.89 27.43
C ASN A 409 -2.24 -10.70 26.79
N THR A 410 -3.26 -11.02 27.57
CA THR A 410 -4.52 -11.55 27.03
C THR A 410 -5.28 -10.45 26.29
N THR A 411 -5.59 -10.67 25.03
CA THR A 411 -6.29 -9.72 24.15
C THR A 411 -7.21 -10.47 23.16
N THR A 412 -7.77 -9.78 22.16
CA THR A 412 -8.58 -10.42 21.12
C THR A 412 -7.75 -10.77 19.89
N ILE A 413 -8.21 -11.77 19.12
CA ILE A 413 -7.53 -12.18 17.89
C ILE A 413 -7.49 -11.06 16.85
N GLU A 414 -8.53 -10.21 16.83
CA GLU A 414 -8.59 -9.01 15.99
C GLU A 414 -7.46 -8.03 16.31
N SER A 415 -7.21 -7.79 17.61
CA SER A 415 -6.13 -6.90 18.02
C SER A 415 -4.76 -7.46 17.62
N ILE A 416 -4.50 -8.74 17.88
CA ILE A 416 -3.22 -9.39 17.54
C ILE A 416 -2.93 -9.25 16.04
N PHE A 417 -3.89 -9.62 15.19
CA PHE A 417 -3.67 -9.56 13.76
C PHE A 417 -3.74 -8.14 13.18
N SER A 418 -4.52 -7.22 13.76
CA SER A 418 -4.51 -5.81 13.35
C SER A 418 -3.15 -5.17 13.64
N GLU A 419 -2.59 -5.40 14.82
CA GLU A 419 -1.23 -4.96 15.19
C GLU A 419 -0.18 -5.62 14.30
N GLY A 420 -0.43 -6.87 13.92
CA GLY A 420 0.37 -7.64 12.98
C GLY A 420 0.31 -7.19 11.51
N GLY A 421 -0.54 -6.20 11.19
CA GLY A 421 -0.65 -5.58 9.87
C GLY A 421 -1.73 -6.16 8.96
N MET A 422 -2.62 -7.01 9.48
CA MET A 422 -3.79 -7.53 8.75
C MET A 422 -4.77 -6.39 8.42
N ASP A 423 -5.28 -6.36 7.18
CA ASP A 423 -6.33 -5.44 6.73
C ASP A 423 -7.61 -6.15 6.22
N ALA A 424 -7.53 -7.47 5.97
CA ALA A 424 -8.64 -8.30 5.51
C ALA A 424 -8.71 -9.65 6.22
N VAL A 425 -9.92 -10.18 6.38
CA VAL A 425 -10.13 -11.56 6.84
C VAL A 425 -10.77 -12.39 5.73
N ARG A 426 -10.23 -13.58 5.49
CA ARG A 426 -10.87 -14.61 4.68
C ARG A 426 -11.73 -15.50 5.57
N LEU A 427 -12.94 -15.81 5.11
CA LEU A 427 -13.89 -16.67 5.79
C LEU A 427 -14.47 -17.69 4.80
N ARG A 428 -14.26 -18.98 5.05
CA ARG A 428 -14.94 -20.05 4.30
C ARG A 428 -16.39 -20.18 4.76
N ILE A 429 -17.26 -20.50 3.81
CA ILE A 429 -18.67 -20.80 4.07
C ILE A 429 -19.08 -22.13 3.43
N TRP A 430 -19.69 -22.99 4.24
CA TRP A 430 -20.32 -24.23 3.82
C TRP A 430 -21.83 -24.05 3.67
N THR A 431 -22.46 -24.93 2.89
CA THR A 431 -23.92 -24.88 2.68
C THR A 431 -24.72 -25.37 3.88
N ALA A 432 -24.11 -26.17 4.76
CA ALA A 432 -24.70 -26.65 5.99
C ALA A 432 -23.61 -27.09 6.99
N GLY A 433 -23.98 -27.22 8.26
CA GLY A 433 -23.12 -27.77 9.31
C GLY A 433 -22.18 -26.74 9.94
N GLU A 434 -20.93 -27.13 10.17
CA GLU A 434 -19.88 -26.21 10.62
C GLU A 434 -19.59 -25.18 9.53
N TYR A 435 -19.27 -23.93 9.88
CA TYR A 435 -19.06 -22.84 8.91
C TYR A 435 -20.27 -22.52 8.02
N ASP A 436 -21.50 -22.85 8.44
CA ASP A 436 -22.71 -22.45 7.72
C ASP A 436 -22.91 -20.92 7.69
N LEU A 437 -24.00 -20.47 7.04
CA LEU A 437 -24.33 -19.05 6.95
C LEU A 437 -24.46 -18.37 8.32
N ASN A 438 -25.07 -19.01 9.32
CA ASN A 438 -25.29 -18.37 10.62
C ASN A 438 -23.96 -18.18 11.35
N TYR A 439 -23.11 -19.20 11.34
CA TYR A 439 -21.78 -19.12 11.93
C TYR A 439 -20.94 -18.05 11.24
N THR A 440 -20.86 -18.13 9.91
CA THR A 440 -19.96 -17.29 9.13
C THR A 440 -20.41 -15.83 9.10
N LEU A 441 -21.72 -15.57 9.04
CA LEU A 441 -22.27 -14.22 9.11
C LEU A 441 -21.95 -13.54 10.45
N ALA A 442 -22.11 -14.26 11.57
CA ALA A 442 -21.79 -13.72 12.89
C ALA A 442 -20.30 -13.37 13.01
N LEU A 443 -19.41 -14.21 12.47
CA LEU A 443 -17.98 -13.97 12.47
C LEU A 443 -17.59 -12.81 11.54
N ALA A 444 -18.20 -12.72 10.35
CA ALA A 444 -18.01 -11.61 9.43
C ALA A 444 -18.46 -10.27 10.04
N GLN A 445 -19.58 -10.24 10.78
CA GLN A 445 -20.04 -9.04 11.46
C GLN A 445 -19.04 -8.58 12.53
N ARG A 446 -18.46 -9.54 13.25
CA ARG A 446 -17.42 -9.28 14.26
C ARG A 446 -16.19 -8.62 13.63
N PHE A 447 -15.62 -9.19 12.57
CA PHE A 447 -14.45 -8.62 11.92
C PHE A 447 -14.74 -7.33 11.15
N SER A 448 -15.91 -7.24 10.50
CA SER A 448 -16.34 -6.01 9.82
C SER A 448 -16.48 -4.84 10.81
N LYS A 449 -17.03 -5.09 12.01
CA LYS A 449 -17.10 -4.10 13.09
C LYS A 449 -15.72 -3.68 13.61
N ALA A 450 -14.73 -4.57 13.55
CA ALA A 450 -13.34 -4.27 13.87
C ALA A 450 -12.60 -3.52 12.73
N GLY A 451 -13.25 -3.32 11.59
CA GLY A 451 -12.74 -2.52 10.47
C GLY A 451 -11.98 -3.31 9.40
N PHE A 452 -12.04 -4.64 9.44
CA PHE A 452 -11.42 -5.48 8.41
C PHE A 452 -12.28 -5.59 7.16
N LYS A 453 -11.62 -5.65 6.01
CA LYS A 453 -12.25 -6.09 4.75
C LYS A 453 -12.67 -7.55 4.86
N ILE A 454 -13.75 -7.93 4.21
CA ILE A 454 -14.26 -9.31 4.22
C ILE A 454 -14.05 -9.97 2.86
N TYR A 455 -13.27 -11.05 2.86
CA TYR A 455 -13.19 -12.02 1.79
C TYR A 455 -14.03 -13.25 2.15
N LEU A 456 -15.15 -13.47 1.46
CA LEU A 456 -15.97 -14.67 1.60
C LEU A 456 -15.57 -15.73 0.57
N ASP A 457 -15.26 -16.94 1.04
CA ASP A 457 -14.92 -18.09 0.19
C ASP A 457 -16.02 -19.15 0.19
N MET A 458 -16.74 -19.25 -0.94
CA MET A 458 -17.89 -20.14 -1.06
C MET A 458 -17.46 -21.52 -1.53
N HIS A 459 -17.44 -22.51 -0.64
CA HIS A 459 -17.03 -23.87 -0.99
C HIS A 459 -18.01 -24.61 -1.92
N PHE A 460 -19.28 -24.21 -1.94
CA PHE A 460 -20.37 -24.94 -2.61
C PHE A 460 -20.45 -26.42 -2.22
N SER A 461 -20.18 -26.71 -0.95
CA SER A 461 -20.30 -28.05 -0.36
C SER A 461 -20.73 -27.95 1.11
N ASP A 462 -21.26 -29.03 1.67
CA ASP A 462 -21.58 -29.15 3.10
C ASP A 462 -20.31 -29.39 3.95
N THR A 463 -19.14 -29.47 3.32
CA THR A 463 -17.85 -29.74 3.95
C THR A 463 -16.69 -29.16 3.14
N TRP A 464 -15.46 -29.56 3.44
CA TRP A 464 -14.27 -29.20 2.69
C TRP A 464 -14.45 -29.44 1.18
N ALA A 465 -14.07 -28.43 0.41
CA ALA A 465 -14.01 -28.47 -1.04
C ALA A 465 -12.56 -28.20 -1.45
N ASP A 466 -11.95 -29.10 -2.21
CA ASP A 466 -10.55 -29.10 -2.62
C ASP A 466 -10.40 -29.89 -3.94
N PRO A 467 -9.22 -29.99 -4.58
CA PRO A 467 -9.06 -30.71 -5.85
C PRO A 467 -9.37 -32.22 -5.81
N HIS A 468 -9.56 -32.80 -4.61
CA HIS A 468 -9.92 -34.20 -4.39
C HIS A 468 -11.37 -34.37 -3.90
N HIS A 469 -12.01 -33.32 -3.38
CA HIS A 469 -13.36 -33.34 -2.81
C HIS A 469 -14.17 -32.12 -3.26
N GLN A 470 -15.29 -32.34 -3.96
CA GLN A 470 -16.15 -31.25 -4.45
C GLN A 470 -17.63 -31.68 -4.40
N ASN A 471 -18.04 -32.30 -3.31
CA ASN A 471 -19.33 -32.98 -3.23
C ASN A 471 -20.50 -31.99 -3.33
N ILE A 472 -21.53 -32.35 -4.11
CA ILE A 472 -22.79 -31.59 -4.17
C ILE A 472 -23.42 -31.56 -2.77
N PRO A 473 -23.88 -30.39 -2.28
CA PRO A 473 -24.64 -30.27 -1.05
C PRO A 473 -25.85 -31.21 -1.03
N ALA A 474 -26.11 -31.86 0.09
CA ALA A 474 -27.15 -32.88 0.20
C ALA A 474 -28.57 -32.35 -0.11
N ALA A 475 -28.77 -31.04 0.07
CA ALA A 475 -30.06 -30.38 -0.16
C ALA A 475 -30.32 -29.99 -1.63
N TRP A 476 -29.32 -30.05 -2.51
CA TRP A 476 -29.43 -29.53 -3.88
C TRP A 476 -29.90 -30.61 -4.86
N ASP A 477 -30.78 -30.24 -5.78
CA ASP A 477 -31.31 -31.13 -6.81
C ASP A 477 -30.35 -31.22 -7.99
N ASN A 478 -29.70 -32.38 -8.12
CA ASN A 478 -28.75 -32.68 -9.18
C ASN A 478 -29.36 -33.49 -10.35
N SER A 479 -30.69 -33.50 -10.50
CA SER A 479 -31.39 -34.18 -11.60
C SER A 479 -30.98 -33.70 -12.98
N SER A 480 -30.52 -32.45 -13.09
CA SER A 480 -29.91 -31.90 -14.29
C SER A 480 -28.95 -30.75 -13.94
N VAL A 481 -28.02 -30.44 -14.85
CA VAL A 481 -27.13 -29.27 -14.70
C VAL A 481 -27.93 -27.96 -14.56
N ALA A 482 -29.07 -27.84 -15.23
CA ALA A 482 -29.91 -26.64 -15.18
C ALA A 482 -30.60 -26.48 -13.81
N THR A 483 -31.06 -27.58 -13.21
CA THR A 483 -31.65 -27.55 -11.87
C THR A 483 -30.60 -27.20 -10.83
N LEU A 484 -29.44 -27.86 -10.90
CA LEU A 484 -28.33 -27.61 -9.98
C LEU A 484 -27.80 -26.17 -10.10
N ALA A 485 -27.74 -25.63 -11.32
CA ALA A 485 -27.40 -24.23 -11.58
C ALA A 485 -28.40 -23.26 -10.93
N ALA A 486 -29.70 -23.57 -10.95
CA ALA A 486 -30.71 -22.74 -10.32
C ALA A 486 -30.58 -22.74 -8.78
N ASP A 487 -30.32 -23.90 -8.16
CA ASP A 487 -30.06 -24.00 -6.71
C ASP A 487 -28.80 -23.21 -6.31
N LEU A 488 -27.72 -23.36 -7.08
CA LEU A 488 -26.47 -22.63 -6.87
C LEU A 488 -26.67 -21.11 -7.00
N GLN A 489 -27.36 -20.65 -8.05
CA GLN A 489 -27.69 -19.24 -8.24
C GLN A 489 -28.51 -18.70 -7.05
N ALA A 490 -29.55 -19.43 -6.63
CA ALA A 490 -30.39 -19.02 -5.51
C ALA A 490 -29.61 -18.95 -4.19
N TYR A 491 -28.72 -19.92 -3.94
CA TYR A 491 -27.86 -19.93 -2.76
C TYR A 491 -26.91 -18.73 -2.72
N VAL A 492 -26.24 -18.41 -3.84
CA VAL A 492 -25.38 -17.22 -3.92
C VAL A 492 -26.19 -15.94 -3.68
N THR A 493 -27.33 -15.78 -4.33
CA THR A 493 -28.19 -14.60 -4.15
C THR A 493 -28.61 -14.42 -2.70
N ALA A 494 -29.14 -15.47 -2.07
CA ALA A 494 -29.64 -15.42 -0.70
C ALA A 494 -28.52 -15.17 0.32
N THR A 495 -27.35 -15.79 0.13
CA THR A 495 -26.19 -15.60 1.01
C THR A 495 -25.73 -14.15 0.98
N LEU A 496 -25.54 -13.56 -0.22
CA LEU A 496 -25.08 -12.19 -0.36
C LEU A 496 -26.09 -11.14 0.16
N GLN A 497 -27.38 -11.40 -0.04
CA GLN A 497 -28.45 -10.60 0.57
C GLN A 497 -28.39 -10.67 2.10
N ALA A 498 -28.20 -11.86 2.69
CA ALA A 498 -28.09 -12.01 4.13
C ALA A 498 -26.88 -11.25 4.71
N PHE A 499 -25.74 -11.22 4.02
CA PHE A 499 -24.58 -10.40 4.41
C PHE A 499 -24.91 -8.89 4.35
N THR A 500 -25.60 -8.45 3.29
CA THR A 500 -26.02 -7.05 3.13
C THR A 500 -27.00 -6.64 4.24
N GLU A 501 -28.01 -7.47 4.51
CA GLU A 501 -28.97 -7.27 5.61
C GLU A 501 -28.30 -7.31 6.99
N GLY A 502 -27.25 -8.12 7.13
CA GLY A 502 -26.37 -8.16 8.29
C GLY A 502 -25.46 -6.94 8.44
N GLY A 503 -25.51 -5.98 7.51
CA GLY A 503 -24.73 -4.74 7.54
C GLY A 503 -23.27 -4.90 7.10
N ILE A 504 -22.95 -5.96 6.34
CA ILE A 504 -21.60 -6.24 5.84
C ILE A 504 -21.55 -5.96 4.34
N ASP A 505 -20.62 -5.09 3.96
CA ASP A 505 -20.14 -5.00 2.58
C ASP A 505 -19.04 -6.04 2.38
N LEU A 506 -19.20 -6.96 1.44
CA LEU A 506 -18.11 -7.86 1.03
C LEU A 506 -17.13 -7.12 0.11
N ASP A 507 -15.84 -7.37 0.31
CA ASP A 507 -14.77 -6.82 -0.53
C ASP A 507 -14.36 -7.81 -1.63
N ILE A 508 -14.20 -9.10 -1.26
CA ILE A 508 -13.79 -10.17 -2.17
C ILE A 508 -14.75 -11.36 -2.01
N LEU A 509 -15.07 -12.03 -3.10
CA LEU A 509 -15.90 -13.23 -3.15
C LEU A 509 -15.31 -14.26 -4.11
N SER A 510 -14.88 -15.43 -3.62
CA SER A 510 -14.60 -16.58 -4.51
C SER A 510 -15.85 -17.40 -4.74
N LEU A 511 -16.11 -17.68 -6.02
CA LEU A 511 -17.17 -18.59 -6.44
C LEU A 511 -16.58 -20.00 -6.58
N GLY A 512 -16.46 -20.69 -5.44
CA GLY A 512 -15.80 -21.98 -5.31
C GLY A 512 -14.39 -21.88 -4.72
N ASN A 513 -13.99 -22.90 -3.95
CA ASN A 513 -12.64 -23.07 -3.41
C ASN A 513 -11.85 -24.09 -4.23
N GLU A 514 -10.62 -23.73 -4.63
CA GLU A 514 -9.67 -24.59 -5.37
C GLU A 514 -10.31 -25.41 -6.51
N ILE A 515 -10.98 -24.72 -7.44
CA ILE A 515 -11.90 -25.34 -8.40
C ILE A 515 -11.21 -25.92 -9.63
N THR A 516 -9.93 -26.26 -9.55
CA THR A 516 -9.10 -26.61 -10.72
C THR A 516 -9.52 -27.90 -11.40
N ILE A 517 -10.28 -28.75 -10.68
CA ILE A 517 -10.94 -29.96 -11.19
C ILE A 517 -12.48 -29.79 -11.26
N GLY A 518 -12.95 -28.54 -11.22
CA GLY A 518 -14.36 -28.13 -11.17
C GLY A 518 -15.01 -28.35 -9.80
N PHE A 519 -16.24 -27.87 -9.59
CA PHE A 519 -16.99 -28.05 -8.34
C PHE A 519 -18.29 -28.84 -8.53
N LEU A 520 -19.01 -29.19 -7.45
CA LEU A 520 -20.32 -29.88 -7.50
C LEU A 520 -20.30 -31.18 -8.31
N TRP A 521 -19.44 -32.10 -7.90
CA TRP A 521 -19.26 -33.39 -8.56
C TRP A 521 -20.42 -34.36 -8.32
N PRO A 522 -20.76 -35.19 -9.33
CA PRO A 522 -20.03 -35.38 -10.59
C PRO A 522 -20.38 -34.37 -11.68
N THR A 523 -21.44 -33.57 -11.53
CA THR A 523 -22.00 -32.72 -12.60
C THR A 523 -21.00 -31.67 -13.09
N GLY A 524 -20.37 -30.93 -12.19
CA GLY A 524 -19.39 -29.91 -12.56
C GLY A 524 -17.94 -30.42 -12.54
N LYS A 525 -17.72 -31.74 -12.49
CA LYS A 525 -16.37 -32.30 -12.50
C LYS A 525 -15.72 -32.12 -13.86
N LEU A 526 -14.53 -31.52 -13.89
CA LEU A 526 -13.76 -31.38 -15.12
C LEU A 526 -13.19 -32.73 -15.56
N THR A 527 -13.36 -33.02 -16.84
CA THR A 527 -12.69 -34.10 -17.55
C THR A 527 -12.00 -33.52 -18.77
N THR A 528 -10.98 -34.20 -19.29
CA THR A 528 -10.13 -33.66 -20.36
C THR A 528 -10.95 -33.16 -21.55
N GLY A 529 -10.90 -31.85 -21.79
CA GLY A 529 -11.58 -31.18 -22.91
C GLY A 529 -13.08 -30.91 -22.73
N TYR A 530 -13.65 -31.11 -21.52
CA TYR A 530 -15.06 -30.86 -21.27
C TYR A 530 -15.29 -29.93 -20.07
N PHE A 531 -15.69 -28.68 -20.38
CA PHE A 531 -15.94 -27.61 -19.40
C PHE A 531 -17.41 -27.15 -19.37
N ASN A 532 -18.29 -27.67 -20.25
CA ASN A 532 -19.61 -27.06 -20.48
C ASN A 532 -20.50 -27.01 -19.24
N ASP A 533 -20.62 -28.12 -18.51
CA ASP A 533 -21.47 -28.18 -17.32
C ASP A 533 -20.88 -27.33 -16.19
N PHE A 534 -19.57 -27.41 -15.98
CA PHE A 534 -18.86 -26.56 -15.03
C PHE A 534 -19.03 -25.06 -15.35
N ALA A 535 -18.84 -24.66 -16.62
CA ALA A 535 -19.02 -23.28 -17.06
C ALA A 535 -20.48 -22.80 -16.88
N THR A 536 -21.46 -23.68 -17.09
CA THR A 536 -22.88 -23.40 -16.81
C THR A 536 -23.11 -23.11 -15.33
N LEU A 537 -22.56 -23.96 -14.45
CA LEU A 537 -22.68 -23.80 -13.02
C LEU A 537 -21.97 -22.54 -12.51
N TRP A 538 -20.72 -22.30 -12.94
CA TRP A 538 -19.98 -21.10 -12.56
C TRP A 538 -20.71 -19.82 -13.03
N LYS A 539 -21.24 -19.83 -14.25
CA LYS A 539 -22.03 -18.71 -14.77
C LYS A 539 -23.30 -18.48 -13.95
N ALA A 540 -23.95 -19.53 -13.45
CA ALA A 540 -25.12 -19.42 -12.60
C ALA A 540 -24.78 -18.84 -11.22
N ALA A 541 -23.66 -19.25 -10.61
CA ALA A 541 -23.13 -18.61 -9.40
C ALA A 541 -22.87 -17.11 -9.63
N ARG A 542 -22.23 -16.75 -10.76
CA ARG A 542 -22.00 -15.35 -11.13
C ARG A 542 -23.30 -14.58 -11.35
N GLN A 543 -24.33 -15.22 -11.90
CA GLN A 543 -25.67 -14.63 -12.03
C GLN A 543 -26.29 -14.35 -10.65
N GLY A 544 -26.09 -15.24 -9.67
CA GLY A 544 -26.59 -15.01 -8.30
C GLY A 544 -25.99 -13.75 -7.65
N VAL A 545 -24.71 -13.48 -7.91
CA VAL A 545 -24.08 -12.20 -7.54
C VAL A 545 -24.79 -11.02 -8.20
N THR A 546 -25.06 -11.11 -9.51
CA THR A 546 -25.75 -10.04 -10.26
C THR A 546 -27.14 -9.78 -9.69
N ASP A 547 -27.88 -10.82 -9.33
CA ASP A 547 -29.21 -10.71 -8.75
C ASP A 547 -29.18 -10.04 -7.38
N ALA A 548 -28.22 -10.43 -6.51
CA ALA A 548 -28.03 -9.79 -5.21
C ALA A 548 -27.68 -8.30 -5.36
N VAL A 549 -26.78 -7.96 -6.30
CA VAL A 549 -26.41 -6.56 -6.58
C VAL A 549 -27.60 -5.75 -7.09
N ALA A 550 -28.42 -6.32 -7.97
CA ALA A 550 -29.65 -5.69 -8.42
C ALA A 550 -30.65 -5.45 -7.27
N ALA A 551 -30.60 -6.28 -6.22
CA ALA A 551 -31.40 -6.15 -5.01
C ALA A 551 -30.81 -5.22 -3.94
N GLY A 552 -29.62 -4.63 -4.17
CA GLY A 552 -29.02 -3.63 -3.29
C GLY A 552 -27.74 -4.07 -2.59
N THR A 553 -27.26 -5.30 -2.81
CA THR A 553 -25.93 -5.72 -2.34
C THR A 553 -24.84 -4.91 -3.06
N LYS A 554 -23.84 -4.43 -2.33
CA LYS A 554 -22.65 -3.84 -2.94
C LYS A 554 -21.85 -4.93 -3.66
N LYS A 555 -21.46 -4.68 -4.91
CA LYS A 555 -20.70 -5.66 -5.71
C LYS A 555 -19.30 -5.88 -5.10
N PRO A 556 -18.94 -7.12 -4.68
CA PRO A 556 -17.57 -7.46 -4.32
C PRO A 556 -16.70 -7.72 -5.56
N GLU A 557 -15.37 -7.79 -5.38
CA GLU A 557 -14.47 -8.35 -6.39
C GLU A 557 -14.74 -9.86 -6.53
N ILE A 558 -15.09 -10.30 -7.75
CA ILE A 558 -15.39 -11.71 -8.01
C ILE A 558 -14.12 -12.46 -8.39
N MET A 559 -13.80 -13.48 -7.60
CA MET A 559 -12.60 -14.29 -7.71
C MET A 559 -12.89 -15.68 -8.29
N ILE A 560 -12.01 -16.14 -9.18
CA ILE A 560 -11.78 -17.57 -9.40
C ILE A 560 -10.56 -17.99 -8.59
N HIS A 561 -10.70 -19.02 -7.75
CA HIS A 561 -9.63 -19.56 -6.92
C HIS A 561 -9.28 -20.99 -7.35
N VAL A 562 -8.00 -21.22 -7.66
CA VAL A 562 -7.45 -22.52 -8.09
C VAL A 562 -6.20 -22.87 -7.26
N ASP A 563 -5.90 -24.16 -7.12
CA ASP A 563 -4.70 -24.63 -6.42
C ASP A 563 -3.44 -24.56 -7.28
N ASN A 564 -2.27 -24.82 -6.67
CA ASN A 564 -0.99 -24.95 -7.35
C ASN A 564 -0.61 -23.74 -8.24
N GLY A 565 -0.76 -22.52 -7.72
CA GLY A 565 -0.51 -21.27 -8.47
C GLY A 565 0.88 -21.12 -9.08
N TRP A 566 1.86 -21.87 -8.56
CA TRP A 566 3.23 -21.95 -9.06
C TRP A 566 3.36 -22.71 -10.39
N ASN A 567 2.38 -23.54 -10.76
CA ASN A 567 2.41 -24.35 -11.97
C ASN A 567 1.62 -23.68 -13.09
N TYR A 568 2.30 -22.85 -13.89
CA TYR A 568 1.67 -22.12 -14.99
C TYR A 568 0.91 -23.00 -15.97
N THR A 569 1.47 -24.15 -16.38
CA THR A 569 0.82 -25.03 -17.36
C THR A 569 -0.51 -25.55 -16.82
N TYR A 570 -0.51 -26.01 -15.57
CA TYR A 570 -1.71 -26.51 -14.91
C TYR A 570 -2.81 -25.45 -14.81
N VAL A 571 -2.44 -24.24 -14.37
CA VAL A 571 -3.36 -23.11 -14.25
C VAL A 571 -3.86 -22.62 -15.61
N SER A 572 -2.97 -22.53 -16.61
CA SER A 572 -3.29 -22.07 -17.97
C SER A 572 -4.26 -23.02 -18.68
N ASP A 573 -4.10 -24.33 -18.49
CA ASP A 573 -5.02 -25.34 -19.05
C ASP A 573 -6.44 -25.18 -18.50
N PHE A 574 -6.58 -24.90 -17.20
CA PHE A 574 -7.87 -24.63 -16.57
C PHE A 574 -8.55 -23.38 -17.18
N PHE A 575 -7.86 -22.24 -17.19
CA PHE A 575 -8.46 -21.00 -17.69
C PHE A 575 -8.74 -21.05 -19.19
N THR A 576 -7.83 -21.62 -19.98
CA THR A 576 -8.03 -21.80 -21.43
C THR A 576 -9.25 -22.67 -21.70
N GLY A 577 -9.40 -23.78 -20.96
CA GLY A 577 -10.57 -24.65 -21.08
C GLY A 577 -11.89 -23.98 -20.67
N LEU A 578 -11.88 -23.25 -19.54
CA LEU A 578 -13.06 -22.54 -19.03
C LEU A 578 -13.57 -21.48 -20.01
N PHE A 579 -12.64 -20.72 -20.61
CA PHE A 579 -12.99 -19.60 -21.48
C PHE A 579 -13.20 -20.01 -22.96
N ALA A 580 -12.78 -21.21 -23.37
CA ALA A 580 -12.79 -21.64 -24.77
C ALA A 580 -14.16 -21.51 -25.47
N ASN A 581 -15.25 -21.80 -24.75
CA ASN A 581 -16.59 -21.84 -25.32
C ASN A 581 -17.38 -20.53 -25.13
N GLY A 582 -16.83 -19.56 -24.39
CA GLY A 582 -17.42 -18.22 -24.20
C GLY A 582 -18.61 -18.13 -23.22
N THR A 583 -19.03 -19.23 -22.60
CA THR A 583 -20.07 -19.21 -21.54
C THR A 583 -19.60 -18.41 -20.33
N VAL A 584 -18.35 -18.66 -19.92
CA VAL A 584 -17.61 -17.82 -18.97
C VAL A 584 -16.52 -17.13 -19.77
N THR A 585 -16.31 -15.85 -19.51
CA THR A 585 -15.30 -15.03 -20.16
C THR A 585 -14.39 -14.39 -19.10
N PRO A 586 -13.17 -13.96 -19.46
CA PRO A 586 -12.32 -13.20 -18.54
C PRO A 586 -12.99 -11.95 -17.96
N ASP A 587 -13.97 -11.35 -18.66
CA ASP A 587 -14.71 -10.17 -18.19
C ASP A 587 -15.74 -10.48 -17.09
N ASP A 588 -16.10 -11.75 -16.92
CA ASP A 588 -16.99 -12.19 -15.83
C ASP A 588 -16.28 -12.23 -14.47
N VAL A 589 -14.94 -12.22 -14.47
CA VAL A 589 -14.06 -12.37 -13.31
C VAL A 589 -13.33 -11.05 -13.06
N ASP A 590 -13.32 -10.58 -11.82
CA ASP A 590 -12.61 -9.35 -11.46
C ASP A 590 -11.15 -9.65 -11.09
N VAL A 591 -10.89 -10.74 -10.34
CA VAL A 591 -9.56 -11.10 -9.79
C VAL A 591 -9.31 -12.62 -9.82
N PHE A 592 -8.04 -13.04 -9.75
CA PHE A 592 -7.68 -14.47 -9.62
C PHE A 592 -6.97 -14.74 -8.30
N GLY A 593 -7.31 -15.84 -7.66
CA GLY A 593 -6.68 -16.31 -6.42
C GLY A 593 -6.02 -17.67 -6.63
N PHE A 594 -4.89 -17.87 -5.96
CA PHE A 594 -4.14 -19.12 -6.05
C PHE A 594 -3.68 -19.61 -4.69
N SER A 595 -3.75 -20.92 -4.47
CA SER A 595 -3.08 -21.56 -3.33
C SER A 595 -1.61 -21.80 -3.65
N PHE A 596 -0.74 -21.56 -2.66
CA PHE A 596 0.69 -21.74 -2.79
C PHE A 596 1.30 -22.21 -1.47
N TYR A 597 1.72 -23.48 -1.42
CA TYR A 597 2.20 -24.14 -0.21
C TYR A 597 3.58 -24.78 -0.43
N PRO A 598 4.48 -24.74 0.56
CA PRO A 598 5.86 -25.22 0.40
C PRO A 598 6.04 -26.73 0.62
N PHE A 599 5.00 -27.45 1.05
CA PHE A 599 5.10 -28.84 1.57
C PHE A 599 4.30 -29.89 0.78
N TYR A 600 3.65 -29.53 -0.34
CA TYR A 600 2.94 -30.49 -1.21
C TYR A 600 3.70 -30.85 -2.49
N GLY A 601 4.80 -30.15 -2.79
CA GLY A 601 5.69 -30.44 -3.90
C GLY A 601 6.93 -29.53 -3.84
N VAL A 602 8.11 -30.10 -4.06
CA VAL A 602 9.37 -29.34 -4.00
C VAL A 602 9.52 -28.37 -5.16
N GLU A 603 8.72 -28.55 -6.20
CA GLU A 603 8.63 -27.68 -7.38
C GLU A 603 7.89 -26.37 -7.11
N ALA A 604 7.17 -26.25 -5.98
CA ALA A 604 6.45 -25.06 -5.56
C ALA A 604 7.40 -23.96 -5.03
N THR A 605 8.39 -23.56 -5.83
CA THR A 605 9.39 -22.55 -5.46
C THR A 605 8.87 -21.13 -5.67
N ILE A 606 9.50 -20.14 -5.01
CA ILE A 606 9.20 -18.72 -5.22
C ILE A 606 9.43 -18.31 -6.69
N ASP A 607 10.51 -18.80 -7.32
CA ASP A 607 10.79 -18.56 -8.75
C ASP A 607 9.71 -19.12 -9.68
N ALA A 608 9.15 -20.29 -9.34
CA ALA A 608 8.04 -20.89 -10.08
C ALA A 608 6.76 -20.06 -9.93
N LEU A 609 6.47 -19.58 -8.72
CA LEU A 609 5.37 -18.65 -8.47
C LEU A 609 5.54 -17.36 -9.28
N GLU A 610 6.71 -16.72 -9.23
CA GLU A 610 7.00 -15.49 -9.98
C GLU A 610 6.81 -15.69 -11.48
N SER A 611 7.35 -16.77 -12.02
CA SER A 611 7.25 -17.11 -13.44
C SER A 611 5.79 -17.33 -13.86
N SER A 612 5.03 -18.08 -13.05
CA SER A 612 3.62 -18.38 -13.30
C SER A 612 2.76 -17.13 -13.24
N PHE A 613 2.84 -16.37 -12.15
CA PHE A 613 2.04 -15.17 -11.95
C PHE A 613 2.37 -14.09 -12.98
N THR A 614 3.65 -13.91 -13.33
CA THR A 614 4.05 -12.98 -14.39
C THR A 614 3.42 -13.33 -15.73
N GLN A 615 3.28 -14.62 -16.05
CA GLN A 615 2.68 -15.05 -17.30
C GLN A 615 1.15 -14.93 -17.26
N ILE A 616 0.50 -15.35 -16.17
CA ILE A 616 -0.96 -15.19 -15.97
C ILE A 616 -1.35 -13.70 -16.04
N ALA A 617 -0.58 -12.82 -15.40
CA ALA A 617 -0.78 -11.38 -15.44
C ALA A 617 -0.71 -10.82 -16.87
N LYS A 618 0.19 -11.35 -17.72
CA LYS A 618 0.26 -10.97 -19.14
C LYS A 618 -0.91 -11.50 -19.97
N ASP A 619 -1.32 -12.73 -19.69
CA ASP A 619 -2.36 -13.42 -20.48
C ASP A 619 -3.74 -12.80 -20.25
N TYR A 620 -4.03 -12.40 -19.00
CA TYR A 620 -5.37 -11.97 -18.60
C TYR A 620 -5.46 -10.53 -18.11
N ASN A 621 -4.35 -9.91 -17.69
CA ASN A 621 -4.30 -8.54 -17.15
C ASN A 621 -5.34 -8.31 -16.02
N LYS A 622 -5.37 -9.25 -15.07
CA LYS A 622 -6.25 -9.26 -13.88
C LYS A 622 -5.40 -9.21 -12.60
N PRO A 623 -5.89 -8.58 -11.52
CA PRO A 623 -5.22 -8.64 -10.22
C PRO A 623 -5.13 -10.08 -9.70
N LEU A 624 -3.98 -10.43 -9.13
CA LEU A 624 -3.66 -11.77 -8.63
C LEU A 624 -3.45 -11.76 -7.12
N TYR A 625 -4.07 -12.73 -6.44
CA TYR A 625 -3.91 -13.00 -5.02
C TYR A 625 -3.22 -14.33 -4.80
N VAL A 626 -2.37 -14.42 -3.76
CA VAL A 626 -2.15 -15.70 -3.09
C VAL A 626 -3.26 -15.86 -2.05
N ALA A 627 -4.27 -16.66 -2.39
CA ALA A 627 -5.48 -16.80 -1.59
C ALA A 627 -5.30 -17.75 -0.40
N GLU A 628 -4.31 -18.64 -0.47
CA GLU A 628 -3.91 -19.49 0.65
C GLU A 628 -2.41 -19.77 0.63
N THR A 629 -1.77 -19.73 1.80
CA THR A 629 -0.37 -20.12 1.99
C THR A 629 -0.07 -20.40 3.46
N ASP A 630 1.00 -21.15 3.71
CA ASP A 630 1.52 -21.47 5.05
C ASP A 630 3.03 -21.66 5.03
N TRP A 631 3.67 -21.48 6.18
CA TRP A 631 5.03 -21.96 6.41
C TRP A 631 5.13 -22.60 7.79
N PRO A 632 5.82 -23.75 7.94
CA PRO A 632 5.83 -24.46 9.20
C PRO A 632 6.77 -23.84 10.25
N VAL A 633 6.37 -23.93 11.52
CA VAL A 633 7.25 -23.73 12.68
C VAL A 633 7.79 -25.03 13.26
N ALA A 634 7.19 -26.16 12.88
CA ALA A 634 7.69 -27.50 13.18
C ALA A 634 7.39 -28.41 11.99
N CYS A 635 8.45 -28.94 11.37
CA CYS A 635 8.37 -29.82 10.21
C CYS A 635 9.59 -30.75 10.17
N GLU A 636 9.39 -32.02 10.50
CA GLU A 636 10.43 -33.05 10.38
C GLU A 636 10.10 -33.99 9.22
N ASN A 637 11.13 -34.44 8.51
CA ASN A 637 11.02 -35.44 7.43
C ASN A 637 10.19 -35.02 6.20
N VAL A 638 9.85 -33.74 6.06
CA VAL A 638 9.30 -33.18 4.82
C VAL A 638 10.36 -32.32 4.17
N THR A 639 10.58 -32.51 2.87
CA THR A 639 11.42 -31.61 2.07
C THR A 639 10.56 -30.44 1.62
N LEU A 640 10.88 -29.23 2.08
CA LEU A 640 10.19 -28.00 1.68
C LEU A 640 10.72 -27.48 0.35
N SER A 641 9.90 -26.68 -0.36
CA SER A 641 10.26 -26.08 -1.65
C SER A 641 11.16 -24.84 -1.54
N ALA A 642 11.47 -24.39 -0.33
CA ALA A 642 12.37 -23.27 -0.05
C ALA A 642 13.22 -23.55 1.20
N ASP A 643 14.33 -22.83 1.33
CA ASP A 643 15.35 -23.03 2.38
C ASP A 643 15.22 -22.03 3.55
N TYR A 644 14.01 -21.51 3.83
CA TYR A 644 13.77 -20.68 5.01
C TYR A 644 13.82 -21.54 6.30
N PRO A 645 14.13 -20.96 7.47
CA PRO A 645 14.16 -21.74 8.71
C PRO A 645 12.74 -22.19 9.10
N VAL A 646 12.56 -23.45 9.48
CA VAL A 646 11.30 -23.95 10.06
C VAL A 646 11.10 -23.33 11.44
N SER A 647 10.43 -22.18 11.47
CA SER A 647 10.32 -21.27 12.63
C SER A 647 9.40 -20.09 12.30
N ALA A 648 9.04 -19.29 13.30
CA ALA A 648 8.31 -18.03 13.12
C ALA A 648 9.08 -17.00 12.24
N GLU A 649 10.42 -17.02 12.29
CA GLU A 649 11.22 -16.18 11.39
C GLU A 649 11.03 -16.61 9.93
N GLY A 650 11.05 -17.92 9.64
CA GLY A 650 10.83 -18.43 8.29
C GLY A 650 9.41 -18.20 7.78
N GLN A 651 8.41 -18.20 8.66
CA GLN A 651 7.05 -17.77 8.30
C GLN A 651 7.04 -16.35 7.75
N THR A 652 7.76 -15.44 8.42
CA THR A 652 7.88 -14.06 7.97
C THR A 652 8.65 -13.97 6.65
N GLN A 653 9.74 -14.74 6.48
CA GLN A 653 10.53 -14.75 5.25
C GLN A 653 9.74 -15.29 4.05
N TRP A 654 8.98 -16.36 4.23
CA TRP A 654 8.11 -16.96 3.22
C TRP A 654 7.04 -15.97 2.73
N VAL A 655 6.32 -15.35 3.67
CA VAL A 655 5.28 -14.37 3.37
C VAL A 655 5.86 -13.13 2.70
N THR A 656 7.04 -12.67 3.14
CA THR A 656 7.75 -11.55 2.51
C THR A 656 8.11 -11.88 1.07
N ALA A 657 8.63 -13.09 0.80
CA ALA A 657 9.00 -13.50 -0.54
C ALA A 657 7.81 -13.57 -1.51
N ILE A 658 6.64 -14.02 -1.02
CA ILE A 658 5.40 -13.99 -1.82
C ILE A 658 4.96 -12.56 -2.11
N LYS A 659 5.04 -11.67 -1.11
CA LYS A 659 4.73 -10.25 -1.30
C LYS A 659 5.66 -9.60 -2.32
N ASP A 660 6.96 -9.91 -2.28
CA ASP A 660 7.92 -9.44 -3.27
C ASP A 660 7.53 -9.87 -4.70
N VAL A 661 7.08 -11.11 -4.88
CA VAL A 661 6.54 -11.60 -6.17
C VAL A 661 5.32 -10.79 -6.61
N LEU A 662 4.35 -10.60 -5.72
CA LEU A 662 3.11 -9.85 -6.01
C LEU A 662 3.42 -8.39 -6.37
N GLU A 663 4.29 -7.72 -5.62
CA GLU A 663 4.69 -6.33 -5.86
C GLU A 663 5.50 -6.17 -7.16
N ALA A 664 6.20 -7.22 -7.60
CA ALA A 664 6.98 -7.22 -8.84
C ALA A 664 6.12 -7.47 -10.10
N LEU A 665 4.84 -7.82 -9.97
CA LEU A 665 3.99 -8.14 -11.11
C LEU A 665 3.80 -6.95 -12.06
N PRO A 666 3.72 -7.19 -13.38
CA PRO A 666 3.52 -6.14 -14.35
C PRO A 666 2.18 -5.43 -14.12
N ASN A 667 2.12 -4.14 -14.44
CA ASN A 667 0.93 -3.28 -14.32
C ASN A 667 0.34 -3.21 -12.91
N ASP A 668 1.16 -3.44 -11.87
CA ASP A 668 0.75 -3.44 -10.46
C ASP A 668 -0.42 -4.41 -10.18
N LEU A 669 -0.38 -5.58 -10.84
CA LEU A 669 -1.43 -6.60 -10.75
C LEU A 669 -1.30 -7.50 -9.51
N GLY A 670 -0.32 -7.29 -8.63
CA GLY A 670 -0.33 -7.91 -7.31
C GLY A 670 -1.44 -7.32 -6.44
N ALA A 671 -2.36 -8.16 -5.97
CA ALA A 671 -3.56 -7.70 -5.28
C ALA A 671 -3.55 -8.00 -3.78
N GLY A 672 -2.97 -9.14 -3.37
CA GLY A 672 -2.86 -9.47 -1.95
C GLY A 672 -2.46 -10.91 -1.64
N ILE A 673 -2.37 -11.18 -0.35
CA ILE A 673 -1.97 -12.47 0.23
C ILE A 673 -2.86 -12.79 1.43
N PHE A 674 -3.24 -14.06 1.58
CA PHE A 674 -3.96 -14.60 2.73
C PHE A 674 -3.21 -15.82 3.30
N TYR A 675 -2.77 -15.72 4.55
CA TYR A 675 -2.16 -16.86 5.26
C TYR A 675 -3.25 -17.72 5.88
N TRP A 676 -3.21 -19.02 5.66
CA TRP A 676 -4.33 -19.92 5.94
C TRP A 676 -4.34 -20.38 7.40
N GLU A 677 -5.48 -20.23 8.06
CA GLU A 677 -5.78 -20.77 9.40
C GLU A 677 -4.64 -20.69 10.44
N PRO A 678 -4.01 -19.52 10.61
CA PRO A 678 -2.86 -19.35 11.52
C PRO A 678 -3.22 -19.64 13.00
N ALA A 679 -4.52 -19.66 13.33
CA ALA A 679 -5.07 -19.78 14.67
C ALA A 679 -5.94 -21.04 14.88
N TYR A 680 -5.92 -22.04 13.99
CA TYR A 680 -6.70 -23.28 14.15
C TYR A 680 -6.04 -24.25 15.13
N LEU A 681 -6.14 -23.92 16.43
CA LEU A 681 -5.38 -24.53 17.52
C LEU A 681 -5.47 -26.07 17.57
N SER A 682 -6.64 -26.64 17.30
CA SER A 682 -6.86 -28.10 17.38
C SER A 682 -6.31 -28.88 16.19
N VAL A 683 -5.87 -28.20 15.13
CA VAL A 683 -5.35 -28.80 13.89
C VAL A 683 -4.05 -28.12 13.49
N ALA A 684 -3.02 -28.20 14.34
CA ALA A 684 -1.77 -27.46 14.13
C ALA A 684 -1.07 -27.74 12.78
N SER A 685 -1.19 -28.96 12.25
CA SER A 685 -0.61 -29.34 10.97
C SER A 685 -1.29 -28.72 9.77
N LEU A 686 -2.51 -28.18 9.94
CA LEU A 686 -3.28 -27.55 8.87
C LEU A 686 -3.48 -28.49 7.66
N GLY A 687 -3.61 -29.79 7.92
CA GLY A 687 -3.75 -30.82 6.88
C GLY A 687 -2.45 -31.22 6.18
N SER A 688 -1.35 -30.51 6.42
CA SER A 688 -0.03 -30.85 5.88
C SER A 688 0.62 -32.05 6.60
N SER A 689 1.74 -32.53 6.06
CA SER A 689 2.61 -33.51 6.73
C SER A 689 3.56 -32.89 7.75
N CYS A 690 3.60 -31.56 7.87
CA CYS A 690 4.34 -30.88 8.93
C CYS A 690 3.59 -30.94 10.26
N GLN A 691 4.30 -30.83 11.38
CA GLN A 691 3.71 -30.88 12.71
C GLN A 691 2.92 -29.61 13.05
N SER A 692 3.41 -28.44 12.64
CA SER A 692 2.71 -27.18 12.88
C SER A 692 3.04 -26.11 11.85
N ALA A 693 1.99 -25.44 11.35
CA ALA A 693 2.07 -24.20 10.58
C ALA A 693 1.32 -23.03 11.25
N LEU A 694 0.89 -23.20 12.51
CA LEU A 694 0.27 -22.13 13.29
C LEU A 694 1.26 -20.98 13.53
N VAL A 695 0.71 -19.80 13.81
CA VAL A 695 1.47 -18.63 14.30
C VAL A 695 1.31 -18.44 15.81
N PHE A 696 0.78 -19.44 16.50
CA PHE A 696 0.60 -19.47 17.95
C PHE A 696 1.26 -20.72 18.53
N ASP A 697 1.92 -20.57 19.67
CA ASP A 697 2.23 -21.68 20.57
C ASP A 697 1.02 -21.96 21.47
N VAL A 698 0.71 -23.23 21.69
CA VAL A 698 -0.58 -23.63 22.30
C VAL A 698 -0.37 -24.45 23.57
N ASP A 699 -0.82 -23.92 24.70
CA ASP A 699 -0.83 -24.61 25.98
C ASP A 699 -2.22 -25.18 26.30
N TRP A 700 -2.32 -26.51 26.21
CA TRP A 700 -3.51 -27.30 26.53
C TRP A 700 -3.57 -27.80 27.98
N SER A 701 -2.58 -27.48 28.82
CA SER A 701 -2.47 -28.01 30.18
C SER A 701 -3.64 -27.61 31.10
N ASN A 702 -4.35 -26.53 30.75
CA ASN A 702 -5.44 -25.94 31.53
C ASN A 702 -6.84 -26.22 30.95
N TRP A 703 -6.98 -27.22 30.08
CA TRP A 703 -8.27 -27.59 29.47
C TRP A 703 -9.41 -27.66 30.52
N PRO A 704 -10.59 -27.05 30.27
CA PRO A 704 -11.07 -26.53 28.99
C PRO A 704 -10.65 -25.11 28.60
N THR A 705 -9.80 -24.44 29.39
CA THR A 705 -9.21 -23.15 28.99
C THR A 705 -7.88 -23.40 28.31
N THR A 706 -7.76 -22.98 27.06
CA THR A 706 -6.53 -23.16 26.25
C THR A 706 -5.87 -21.81 26.05
N TYR A 707 -4.56 -21.71 26.27
CA TYR A 707 -3.83 -20.46 26.05
C TYR A 707 -3.05 -20.55 24.74
N ALA A 708 -3.31 -19.62 23.82
CA ALA A 708 -2.62 -19.52 22.55
C ALA A 708 -1.75 -18.26 22.55
N THR A 709 -0.43 -18.43 22.64
CA THR A 709 0.55 -17.34 22.69
C THR A 709 1.10 -17.05 21.31
N ALA A 710 0.92 -15.83 20.84
CA ALA A 710 1.38 -15.39 19.54
C ALA A 710 2.90 -15.57 19.39
N LEU A 711 3.30 -16.19 18.29
CA LEU A 711 4.68 -16.20 17.83
C LEU A 711 5.01 -14.85 17.18
N SER A 712 6.30 -14.53 17.00
CA SER A 712 6.70 -13.27 16.35
C SER A 712 6.14 -13.09 14.93
N SER A 713 5.79 -14.19 14.26
CA SER A 713 5.23 -14.23 12.92
C SER A 713 3.81 -13.68 12.80
N VAL A 714 3.07 -13.44 13.90
CA VAL A 714 1.80 -12.69 13.81
C VAL A 714 2.00 -11.30 13.20
N ASN A 715 3.23 -10.76 13.27
CA ASN A 715 3.62 -9.47 12.71
C ASN A 715 4.16 -9.56 11.27
N MET A 716 3.90 -10.65 10.55
CA MET A 716 4.40 -10.88 9.20
C MET A 716 4.01 -9.78 8.20
N PHE A 717 2.93 -9.03 8.45
CA PHE A 717 2.48 -7.95 7.58
C PHE A 717 2.90 -6.54 8.05
N ALA A 718 3.23 -6.36 9.33
CA ALA A 718 3.62 -5.07 9.92
C ALA A 718 5.06 -4.62 9.55
N ASN A 719 5.89 -5.56 9.09
CA ASN A 719 7.33 -5.37 8.85
C ASN A 719 7.72 -5.03 7.41
N VAL A 720 6.75 -4.82 6.51
CA VAL A 720 7.02 -4.49 5.10
C VAL A 720 6.98 -2.97 4.87
#